data_AF-A0A813G8U2-F1
#
_entry.id   AF-A0A813G8U2-F1
#
_cell.length_a   1.000
_cell.length_b   1.000
_cell.length_c   1.000
_cell.angle_alpha   90.00
_cell.angle_beta   90.00
_cell.angle_gamma   90.00
#
_symmetry.space_group_name_H-M   'P 1'
#
loop_
_entity.id
_entity.type
_entity.pdbx_description
1 polymer ?
#
loop_
_entity_poly.entity_id
_entity_poly.type
_entity_poly.pdbx_seq_one_letter_code
_entity_poly.pdbx_strand_id
1 'polypeptide(L)'
;MYTRELNVDSYNHSSHRGAICKAETVGGAMADSKVKDMGLAEFGRKELTLAEHEMPGLMAARKEYGPSQPFKGMNINGSLHMTIQTGVLIETLSALGAKVRWCSCNIFSTQDHAAAAIAKAGTSAVFAWKGETLPEYWWCTEQMMTVPGADGCDQLVDDGGDATILIHKGKEFEDKYAKDGSLPDPASTTNAEFKCILQLLKDSIPLDKTKYSRMALRCKGVSEETTTGVLRLRAMAAKNELLFPAINVNDCVTKSKFDNVYGCRHSLPDSIMRATDVMIGGKRALVCGYGDVGKGCAFALRGAGARVLITEIDPINALQACMEGFQVVTMEDCVHEIDIFTSATGNFKIITLEHMKKMKNNAIVCNIGHFDNEIDMEDLEQFPGMTVENIKPQVDRFVFPKGNGVIVLASGRLVNLGCATGHPSFVMSCSFTNQVLAQLDLLKNWKETKAYKNDVYLLPKHLDEKVALLHLPALGAHLTTLSQEQADYIGVKVNGPFKNDVYNGLAAPWQIDRRDVNGSHGGEWPSEAAVDFWVSTDTGKVCFAPATLAHGQYHKQVGEDWLHFEHCEQAPGNAGGFHGCCIDTQQPGSGWTVVAKLSDFGLVMGRDAGLRVEFTALVRNDCEALVASVGAHDECRSLFCVDEVVLASGRVLLSDPAELMEFGVNPGENPEDAASSCDGPAVPSGMGAGYYPVFISRDKEDRICRVTVAFHPARATKVCPRFPPEAREAKEASSKAPTTASEAAPQPPPTKPQIPRPDSGPRPGSGTRPPRPKV
;
A
#
# COMPACT_ATOMS: atom_id res chain seq x y z
N MET A 1 43.08 -14.39 -27.98
CA MET A 1 44.45 -14.81 -27.63
C MET A 1 45.04 -13.79 -26.67
N TYR A 2 45.11 -14.11 -25.37
CA TYR A 2 46.30 -13.95 -24.51
C TYR A 2 45.92 -14.48 -23.12
N THR A 3 46.10 -15.78 -22.95
CA THR A 3 46.00 -16.47 -21.66
C THR A 3 47.27 -16.21 -20.85
N ARG A 4 47.14 -16.17 -19.52
CA ARG A 4 48.26 -16.47 -18.62
C ARG A 4 47.75 -17.22 -17.40
N GLU A 5 47.94 -18.53 -17.44
CA GLU A 5 47.79 -19.42 -16.29
C GLU A 5 48.87 -19.10 -15.26
N LEU A 6 48.57 -19.28 -13.97
CA LEU A 6 49.59 -19.60 -12.97
C LEU A 6 49.05 -20.68 -12.03
N ASN A 7 49.70 -21.84 -12.13
CA ASN A 7 49.46 -23.10 -11.44
C ASN A 7 48.92 -23.04 -10.00
N VAL A 8 47.90 -23.86 -9.78
CA VAL A 8 47.70 -24.56 -8.51
C VAL A 8 48.45 -25.89 -8.60
N ASP A 9 49.42 -26.14 -7.73
CA ASP A 9 49.66 -27.50 -7.19
C ASP A 9 50.72 -27.53 -6.08
N SER A 10 50.32 -28.08 -4.93
CA SER A 10 51.04 -29.04 -4.07
C SER A 10 50.64 -28.88 -2.59
N TYR A 11 49.91 -29.87 -2.04
CA TYR A 11 50.45 -30.81 -1.02
C TYR A 11 49.35 -31.74 -0.46
N ASN A 12 49.43 -33.00 -0.89
CA ASN A 12 48.93 -34.27 -0.33
C ASN A 12 47.88 -34.31 0.80
N HIS A 13 46.89 -35.18 0.57
CA HIS A 13 46.19 -35.92 1.62
C HIS A 13 47.14 -36.68 2.56
N SER A 14 46.89 -36.58 3.87
CA SER A 14 47.02 -37.72 4.78
C SER A 14 46.05 -37.58 5.95
N SER A 15 45.36 -38.66 6.29
CA SER A 15 44.34 -38.74 7.33
C SER A 15 44.92 -38.75 8.74
N HIS A 16 44.31 -38.05 9.70
CA HIS A 16 44.29 -38.48 11.10
C HIS A 16 43.02 -38.03 11.83
N ARG A 17 42.43 -38.96 12.60
CA ARG A 17 41.27 -38.73 13.46
C ARG A 17 41.74 -38.20 14.82
N GLY A 18 40.97 -37.27 15.39
CA GLY A 18 40.76 -37.17 16.84
C GLY A 18 41.89 -36.55 17.68
N ALA A 19 41.75 -35.26 17.98
CA ALA A 19 42.26 -34.66 19.23
C ALA A 19 41.41 -33.44 19.61
N ILE A 20 40.41 -33.63 20.48
CA ILE A 20 39.68 -32.51 21.10
C ILE A 20 40.60 -31.89 22.17
N CYS A 21 41.23 -30.76 21.85
CA CYS A 21 41.93 -29.96 22.86
C CYS A 21 40.91 -29.08 23.59
N LYS A 22 40.71 -29.36 24.88
CA LYS A 22 39.94 -28.47 25.76
C LYS A 22 40.69 -27.14 25.91
N ALA A 23 40.08 -26.04 25.48
CA ALA A 23 40.52 -24.72 25.88
C ALA A 23 40.00 -24.44 27.30
N GLU A 24 40.89 -23.98 28.19
CA GLU A 24 40.53 -23.63 29.56
C GLU A 24 39.72 -22.33 29.60
N THR A 25 38.66 -22.31 30.40
CA THR A 25 37.76 -21.16 30.54
C THR A 25 38.39 -20.05 31.38
N VAL A 26 38.66 -18.91 30.74
CA VAL A 26 38.77 -17.61 31.43
C VAL A 26 37.57 -16.76 30.99
N GLY A 27 36.76 -16.32 31.95
CA GLY A 27 35.42 -15.78 31.67
C GLY A 27 35.40 -14.37 31.06
N GLY A 28 34.68 -14.22 29.96
CA GLY A 28 34.32 -12.94 29.33
C GLY A 28 33.40 -13.19 28.13
N ALA A 29 32.18 -12.66 28.17
CA ALA A 29 31.11 -13.02 27.23
C ALA A 29 31.26 -12.36 25.84
N MET A 30 32.18 -12.87 25.01
CA MET A 30 32.46 -12.40 23.64
C MET A 30 32.10 -13.41 22.53
N ALA A 31 31.52 -14.56 22.87
CA ALA A 31 31.41 -15.72 21.96
C ALA A 31 30.19 -15.72 21.01
N ASP A 32 29.31 -14.73 21.09
CA ASP A 32 27.92 -14.81 20.58
C ASP A 32 27.60 -13.87 19.41
N SER A 33 28.58 -13.24 18.74
CA SER A 33 28.31 -12.29 17.63
C SER A 33 29.26 -12.46 16.46
N LYS A 34 28.76 -12.23 15.24
CA LYS A 34 29.55 -12.14 14.01
C LYS A 34 29.21 -10.83 13.29
N VAL A 35 30.15 -9.90 13.33
CA VAL A 35 30.10 -8.60 12.64
C VAL A 35 31.39 -8.39 11.86
N LYS A 36 31.40 -7.45 10.92
CA LYS A 36 32.53 -7.22 10.01
C LYS A 36 33.83 -6.81 10.70
N ASP A 37 33.76 -5.82 11.59
CA ASP A 37 34.91 -5.27 12.31
C ASP A 37 34.49 -4.65 13.66
N MET A 38 34.92 -5.28 14.75
CA MET A 38 34.71 -4.80 16.12
C MET A 38 35.46 -3.50 16.45
N GLY A 39 36.47 -3.12 15.65
CA GLY A 39 37.18 -1.84 15.76
C GLY A 39 36.27 -0.63 15.52
N LEU A 40 35.20 -0.78 14.73
CA LEU A 40 34.25 0.28 14.40
C LEU A 40 33.30 0.66 15.56
N ALA A 41 33.29 -0.10 16.65
CA ALA A 41 32.30 0.05 17.72
C ALA A 41 32.32 1.41 18.44
N GLU A 42 33.45 2.11 18.52
CA GLU A 42 33.51 3.46 19.11
C GLU A 42 32.88 4.51 18.17
N PHE A 43 33.05 4.36 16.86
CA PHE A 43 32.39 5.21 15.88
C PHE A 43 30.87 5.00 15.92
N GLY A 44 30.40 3.74 15.89
CA GLY A 44 28.98 3.44 16.00
C GLY A 44 28.35 3.92 17.32
N ARG A 45 29.08 3.89 18.45
CA ARG A 45 28.59 4.47 19.70
C ARG A 45 28.37 5.99 19.60
N LYS A 46 29.27 6.71 18.92
CA LYS A 46 29.13 8.17 18.73
C LYS A 46 27.87 8.49 17.91
N GLU A 47 27.62 7.77 16.83
CA GLU A 47 26.41 7.96 16.03
C GLU A 47 25.13 7.48 16.72
N LEU A 48 25.18 6.42 17.54
CA LEU A 48 24.07 6.01 18.40
C LEU A 48 23.68 7.13 19.36
N THR A 49 24.64 7.77 20.04
CA THR A 49 24.35 8.90 20.96
C THR A 49 23.74 10.10 20.23
N LEU A 50 24.11 10.37 18.97
CA LEU A 50 23.43 11.38 18.15
C LEU A 50 22.01 10.94 17.79
N ALA A 51 21.81 9.69 17.38
CA ALA A 51 20.51 9.15 17.05
C ALA A 51 19.54 9.12 18.24
N GLU A 52 20.02 8.86 19.46
CA GLU A 52 19.20 8.94 20.68
C GLU A 52 18.57 10.33 20.89
N HIS A 53 19.24 11.41 20.48
CA HIS A 53 18.67 12.77 20.55
C HIS A 53 17.58 13.00 19.49
N GLU A 54 17.75 12.40 18.31
CA GLU A 54 16.77 12.41 17.22
C GLU A 54 15.63 11.40 17.42
N MET A 55 15.65 10.54 18.45
CA MET A 55 14.66 9.48 18.66
C MET A 55 13.83 9.65 19.95
N PRO A 56 13.06 10.76 20.08
CA PRO A 56 12.37 11.12 21.32
C PRO A 56 11.30 10.09 21.73
N GLY A 57 10.66 9.41 20.79
CA GLY A 57 9.68 8.37 21.07
C GLY A 57 10.29 7.15 21.78
N LEU A 58 11.43 6.66 21.29
CA LEU A 58 12.18 5.58 21.94
C LEU A 58 12.72 6.02 23.31
N MET A 59 13.25 7.24 23.42
CA MET A 59 13.75 7.75 24.71
C MET A 59 12.63 7.90 25.74
N ALA A 60 11.43 8.32 25.31
CA ALA A 60 10.26 8.35 26.15
C ALA A 60 9.81 6.94 26.58
N ALA A 61 9.82 5.96 25.67
CA ALA A 61 9.52 4.57 25.99
C ALA A 61 10.50 3.98 27.02
N ARG A 62 11.82 4.26 26.90
CA ARG A 62 12.82 3.90 27.92
C ARG A 62 12.51 4.53 29.27
N LYS A 63 12.11 5.81 29.31
CA LYS A 63 11.77 6.53 30.54
C LYS A 63 10.49 6.01 31.21
N GLU A 64 9.46 5.69 30.42
CA GLU A 64 8.15 5.23 30.91
C GLU A 64 8.18 3.77 31.36
N TYR A 65 8.76 2.88 30.54
CA TYR A 65 8.69 1.43 30.75
C TYR A 65 9.98 0.80 31.30
N GLY A 66 11.11 1.51 31.23
CA GLY A 66 12.37 1.05 31.82
C GLY A 66 12.27 0.69 33.31
N PRO A 67 11.68 1.52 34.19
CA PRO A 67 11.60 1.23 35.62
C PRO A 67 10.85 -0.07 35.99
N SER A 68 9.87 -0.49 35.18
CA SER A 68 9.09 -1.72 35.43
C SER A 68 9.71 -2.98 34.81
N GLN A 69 10.70 -2.85 33.93
CA GLN A 69 11.40 -3.97 33.26
C GLN A 69 10.42 -5.02 32.66
N PRO A 70 9.45 -4.62 31.80
CA PRO A 70 8.36 -5.50 31.36
C PRO A 70 8.84 -6.78 30.64
N PHE A 71 9.95 -6.70 29.90
CA PHE A 71 10.53 -7.81 29.16
C PHE A 71 11.55 -8.63 29.97
N LYS A 72 11.68 -8.38 31.29
CA LYS A 72 12.67 -9.06 32.14
C LYS A 72 12.63 -10.58 31.99
N GLY A 73 13.73 -11.14 31.47
CA GLY A 73 13.91 -12.58 31.31
C GLY A 73 13.34 -13.17 30.01
N MET A 74 12.74 -12.35 29.15
CA MET A 74 12.30 -12.74 27.81
C MET A 74 13.44 -12.64 26.80
N ASN A 75 13.39 -13.47 25.77
CA ASN A 75 14.26 -13.43 24.60
C ASN A 75 13.46 -12.78 23.46
N ILE A 76 13.85 -11.59 23.04
CA ILE A 76 13.25 -10.89 21.90
C ILE A 76 14.27 -10.91 20.76
N ASN A 77 13.86 -11.47 19.64
CA ASN A 77 14.69 -11.63 18.47
C ASN A 77 14.29 -10.63 17.39
N GLY A 78 15.25 -10.16 16.59
CA GLY A 78 15.01 -9.21 15.51
C GLY A 78 15.64 -9.59 14.18
N SER A 79 14.85 -9.49 13.12
CA SER A 79 15.27 -9.54 11.72
C SER A 79 14.86 -8.23 11.06
N LEU A 80 15.67 -7.19 11.24
CA LEU A 80 15.41 -5.83 10.77
C LEU A 80 16.76 -5.18 10.45
N HIS A 81 16.84 -4.42 9.35
CA HIS A 81 18.02 -3.69 8.89
C HIS A 81 18.95 -3.22 10.03
N MET A 82 20.16 -3.76 10.12
CA MET A 82 21.08 -3.49 11.24
C MET A 82 21.77 -2.12 11.10
N THR A 83 21.00 -1.05 11.34
CA THR A 83 21.44 0.35 11.27
C THR A 83 21.69 0.97 12.65
N ILE A 84 22.20 2.21 12.69
CA ILE A 84 22.26 3.05 13.89
C ILE A 84 20.87 3.20 14.54
N GLN A 85 19.82 3.44 13.74
CA GLN A 85 18.45 3.58 14.25
C GLN A 85 17.97 2.29 14.94
N THR A 86 18.26 1.14 14.32
CA THR A 86 17.93 -0.17 14.86
C THR A 86 18.73 -0.49 16.12
N GLY A 87 19.96 0.00 16.22
CA GLY A 87 20.72 -0.05 17.48
C GLY A 87 20.03 0.68 18.64
N VAL A 88 19.39 1.83 18.39
CA VAL A 88 18.61 2.53 19.42
C VAL A 88 17.34 1.75 19.82
N LEU A 89 16.70 1.05 18.88
CA LEU A 89 15.59 0.12 19.16
C LEU A 89 16.06 -1.08 20.01
N ILE A 90 17.15 -1.74 19.61
CA ILE A 90 17.75 -2.86 20.35
C ILE A 90 18.05 -2.45 21.80
N GLU A 91 18.70 -1.30 22.00
CA GLU A 91 19.02 -0.81 23.34
C GLU A 91 17.77 -0.35 24.12
N THR A 92 16.68 -0.03 23.44
CA THR A 92 15.38 0.22 24.09
C THR A 92 14.75 -1.09 24.58
N LEU A 93 14.72 -2.15 23.76
CA LEU A 93 14.23 -3.47 24.18
C LEU A 93 15.07 -4.03 25.34
N SER A 94 16.40 -3.91 25.25
CA SER A 94 17.34 -4.28 26.31
C SER A 94 17.13 -3.44 27.59
N ALA A 95 16.94 -2.12 27.48
CA ALA A 95 16.63 -1.25 28.62
C ALA A 95 15.26 -1.53 29.27
N LEU A 96 14.33 -2.17 28.55
CA LEU A 96 13.05 -2.69 29.09
C LEU A 96 13.17 -4.13 29.64
N GLY A 97 14.38 -4.71 29.66
CA GLY A 97 14.72 -5.97 30.33
C GLY A 97 14.86 -7.19 29.42
N ALA A 98 14.73 -7.04 28.10
CA ALA A 98 14.85 -8.15 27.15
C ALA A 98 16.29 -8.63 26.98
N LYS A 99 16.46 -9.93 26.77
CA LYS A 99 17.66 -10.49 26.13
C LYS A 99 17.45 -10.42 24.63
N VAL A 100 18.36 -9.78 23.91
CA VAL A 100 18.18 -9.50 22.48
C VAL A 100 19.17 -10.30 21.61
N ARG A 101 18.69 -10.79 20.47
CA ARG A 101 19.52 -11.32 19.36
C ARG A 101 19.04 -10.69 18.06
N TRP A 102 19.96 -10.38 17.15
CA TRP A 102 19.62 -9.62 15.95
C TRP A 102 20.39 -10.09 14.70
N CYS A 103 19.70 -10.12 13.57
CA CYS A 103 20.29 -10.15 12.24
C CYS A 103 19.67 -9.03 11.37
N SER A 104 20.34 -8.71 10.26
CA SER A 104 19.79 -7.82 9.25
C SER A 104 18.75 -8.57 8.40
N CYS A 105 17.76 -7.88 7.84
CA CYS A 105 16.81 -8.44 6.85
C CYS A 105 17.20 -8.11 5.39
N ASN A 106 18.41 -7.56 5.16
CA ASN A 106 18.92 -7.33 3.80
C ASN A 106 20.45 -7.23 3.77
N ILE A 107 21.06 -7.99 2.86
CA ILE A 107 22.51 -8.17 2.67
C ILE A 107 23.34 -6.89 2.52
N PHE A 108 22.73 -5.78 2.07
CA PHE A 108 23.42 -4.49 1.89
C PHE A 108 22.97 -3.43 2.89
N SER A 109 22.02 -3.71 3.78
CA SER A 109 21.44 -2.69 4.68
C SER A 109 22.22 -2.43 5.97
N THR A 110 23.08 -3.37 6.37
CA THR A 110 23.85 -3.28 7.61
C THR A 110 24.78 -2.08 7.62
N GLN A 111 24.82 -1.37 8.75
CA GLN A 111 25.84 -0.36 9.06
C GLN A 111 26.84 -1.01 10.00
N ASP A 112 28.00 -1.40 9.45
CA ASP A 112 29.00 -2.25 10.15
C ASP A 112 29.44 -1.70 11.51
N HIS A 113 29.49 -0.36 11.64
CA HIS A 113 29.82 0.35 12.88
C HIS A 113 28.70 0.28 13.92
N ALA A 114 27.42 0.32 13.51
CA ALA A 114 26.27 0.12 14.39
C ALA A 114 26.25 -1.31 14.94
N ALA A 115 26.41 -2.31 14.07
CA ALA A 115 26.50 -3.71 14.43
C ALA A 115 27.62 -3.95 15.47
N ALA A 116 28.82 -3.40 15.23
CA ALA A 116 29.95 -3.48 16.15
C ALA A 116 29.68 -2.77 17.49
N ALA A 117 29.02 -1.62 17.50
CA ALA A 117 28.72 -0.85 18.71
C ALA A 117 27.73 -1.57 19.64
N ILE A 118 26.74 -2.25 19.06
CA ILE A 118 25.76 -3.07 19.78
C ILE A 118 26.40 -4.37 20.30
N ALA A 119 27.12 -5.10 19.45
CA ALA A 119 27.83 -6.31 19.85
C ALA A 119 28.84 -6.04 20.98
N LYS A 120 29.61 -4.94 20.90
CA LYS A 120 30.58 -4.55 21.94
C LYS A 120 29.91 -4.10 23.24
N ALA A 121 28.71 -3.54 23.19
CA ALA A 121 27.96 -3.17 24.37
C ALA A 121 27.34 -4.38 25.10
N GLY A 122 27.22 -5.53 24.42
CA GLY A 122 26.59 -6.73 24.98
C GLY A 122 25.07 -6.58 25.16
N THR A 123 24.45 -5.56 24.56
CA THR A 123 23.00 -5.31 24.61
C THR A 123 22.22 -6.24 23.67
N SER A 124 22.88 -6.78 22.64
CA SER A 124 22.37 -7.84 21.78
C SER A 124 23.50 -8.70 21.22
N ALA A 125 23.21 -9.97 20.93
CA ALA A 125 24.02 -10.81 20.05
C ALA A 125 23.72 -10.47 18.59
N VAL A 126 24.72 -10.02 17.82
CA VAL A 126 24.52 -9.51 16.43
C VAL A 126 25.18 -10.42 15.40
N PHE A 127 24.42 -10.81 14.39
CA PHE A 127 24.88 -11.55 13.21
C PHE A 127 24.53 -10.72 11.96
N ALA A 128 25.42 -9.80 11.59
CA ALA A 128 25.18 -8.88 10.48
C ALA A 128 26.46 -8.20 9.98
N TRP A 129 26.63 -8.09 8.65
CA TRP A 129 27.62 -7.21 8.00
C TRP A 129 27.11 -6.69 6.65
N LYS A 130 27.70 -5.59 6.15
CA LYS A 130 27.36 -5.05 4.82
C LYS A 130 28.11 -5.83 3.74
N GLY A 131 27.37 -6.43 2.81
CA GLY A 131 27.90 -7.26 1.73
C GLY A 131 27.87 -8.75 2.03
N GLU A 132 26.86 -9.22 2.78
CA GLU A 132 26.58 -10.65 2.95
C GLU A 132 26.27 -11.34 1.61
N THR A 133 26.68 -12.60 1.47
CA THR A 133 26.11 -13.50 0.45
C THR A 133 24.77 -14.10 0.93
N LEU A 134 23.93 -14.60 0.02
CA LEU A 134 22.65 -15.22 0.42
C LEU A 134 22.80 -16.41 1.40
N PRO A 135 23.81 -17.30 1.28
CA PRO A 135 24.04 -18.32 2.31
C PRO A 135 24.45 -17.74 3.67
N GLU A 136 25.19 -16.63 3.70
CA GLU A 136 25.56 -15.95 4.94
C GLU A 136 24.38 -15.24 5.59
N TYR A 137 23.51 -14.60 4.79
CA TYR A 137 22.25 -14.01 5.24
C TYR A 137 21.38 -15.01 5.99
N TRP A 138 21.08 -16.15 5.35
CA TRP A 138 20.26 -17.19 5.97
C TRP A 138 20.96 -17.86 7.17
N TRP A 139 22.29 -17.95 7.16
CA TRP A 139 23.06 -18.37 8.34
C TRP A 139 22.94 -17.35 9.49
N CYS A 140 22.95 -16.04 9.22
CA CYS A 140 22.74 -15.00 10.23
C CYS A 140 21.34 -15.11 10.86
N THR A 141 20.30 -15.33 10.06
CA THR A 141 18.93 -15.59 10.53
C THR A 141 18.85 -16.83 11.43
N GLU A 142 19.51 -17.93 11.04
CA GLU A 142 19.64 -19.15 11.86
C GLU A 142 20.32 -18.89 13.22
N GLN A 143 21.43 -18.14 13.24
CA GLN A 143 22.16 -17.83 14.47
C GLN A 143 21.38 -16.90 15.40
N MET A 144 20.66 -15.93 14.83
CA MET A 144 19.76 -15.05 15.55
C MET A 144 18.64 -15.88 16.24
N MET A 145 17.94 -16.74 15.50
CA MET A 145 16.85 -17.58 16.02
C MET A 145 17.30 -18.65 17.01
N THR A 146 18.52 -19.16 16.89
CA THR A 146 19.07 -20.18 17.79
C THR A 146 19.51 -19.57 19.13
N VAL A 147 18.58 -19.51 20.10
CA VAL A 147 18.84 -18.98 21.45
C VAL A 147 19.53 -20.05 22.33
N PRO A 148 20.75 -19.81 22.86
CA PRO A 148 21.42 -20.80 23.71
C PRO A 148 20.61 -21.14 24.97
N GLY A 149 20.31 -22.43 25.17
CA GLY A 149 19.56 -22.93 26.33
C GLY A 149 18.04 -22.70 26.29
N ALA A 150 17.48 -22.31 25.13
CA ALA A 150 16.05 -22.16 24.93
C ALA A 150 15.63 -22.63 23.53
N ASP A 151 14.38 -23.08 23.38
CA ASP A 151 13.79 -23.45 22.08
C ASP A 151 13.40 -22.22 21.24
N GLY A 152 14.31 -21.26 21.08
CA GLY A 152 14.08 -20.01 20.34
C GLY A 152 13.61 -18.82 21.19
N CYS A 153 13.05 -17.81 20.51
CA CYS A 153 12.60 -16.56 21.13
C CYS A 153 11.21 -16.65 21.76
N ASP A 154 10.93 -15.72 22.67
CA ASP A 154 9.61 -15.52 23.25
C ASP A 154 8.77 -14.56 22.38
N GLN A 155 9.40 -13.59 21.71
CA GLN A 155 8.78 -12.70 20.71
C GLN A 155 9.76 -12.39 19.57
N LEU A 156 9.22 -12.06 18.39
CA LEU A 156 9.96 -11.70 17.19
C LEU A 156 9.63 -10.26 16.74
N VAL A 157 10.63 -9.54 16.25
CA VAL A 157 10.51 -8.33 15.43
C VAL A 157 11.02 -8.71 14.04
N ASP A 158 10.22 -8.49 13.00
CA ASP A 158 10.54 -8.90 11.63
C ASP A 158 10.27 -7.77 10.64
N ASP A 159 10.97 -7.79 9.53
CA ASP A 159 10.88 -6.80 8.45
C ASP A 159 11.03 -7.52 7.12
N GLY A 160 9.92 -7.60 6.38
CA GLY A 160 9.77 -8.41 5.17
C GLY A 160 9.29 -9.83 5.46
N GLY A 161 9.33 -10.30 6.70
CA GLY A 161 8.78 -11.59 7.13
C GLY A 161 9.68 -12.81 6.89
N ASP A 162 10.98 -12.64 6.66
CA ASP A 162 11.90 -13.74 6.32
C ASP A 162 12.18 -14.67 7.51
N ALA A 163 12.38 -14.13 8.72
CA ALA A 163 12.56 -14.95 9.91
C ALA A 163 11.26 -15.72 10.24
N THR A 164 10.11 -15.06 10.07
CA THR A 164 8.78 -15.69 10.18
C THR A 164 8.64 -16.83 9.18
N ILE A 165 8.95 -16.62 7.89
CA ILE A 165 8.89 -17.67 6.86
C ILE A 165 9.80 -18.84 7.20
N LEU A 166 11.01 -18.60 7.70
CA LEU A 166 11.93 -19.68 8.04
C LEU A 166 11.40 -20.57 9.17
N ILE A 167 10.74 -20.00 10.19
CA ILE A 167 10.05 -20.80 11.23
C ILE A 167 8.91 -21.63 10.62
N HIS A 168 8.08 -21.04 9.75
CA HIS A 168 6.95 -21.73 9.14
C HIS A 168 7.41 -22.85 8.20
N LYS A 169 8.38 -22.59 7.33
CA LYS A 169 8.95 -23.59 6.41
C LYS A 169 9.77 -24.64 7.12
N GLY A 170 10.52 -24.26 8.15
CA GLY A 170 11.24 -25.20 9.01
C GLY A 170 10.28 -26.22 9.64
N LYS A 171 9.17 -25.76 10.24
CA LYS A 171 8.14 -26.65 10.76
C LYS A 171 7.50 -27.52 9.66
N GLU A 172 7.16 -26.95 8.50
CA GLU A 172 6.57 -27.70 7.38
C GLU A 172 7.47 -28.86 6.91
N PHE A 173 8.78 -28.62 6.82
CA PHE A 173 9.74 -29.65 6.41
C PHE A 173 10.09 -30.63 7.53
N GLU A 174 10.06 -30.23 8.81
CA GLU A 174 10.12 -31.16 9.95
C GLU A 174 8.90 -32.11 9.98
N ASP A 175 7.68 -31.61 9.77
CA ASP A 175 6.48 -32.43 9.72
C ASP A 175 6.50 -33.43 8.54
N LYS A 176 7.01 -33.01 7.38
CA LYS A 176 7.26 -33.90 6.22
C LYS A 176 8.29 -34.98 6.56
N TYR A 177 9.45 -34.58 7.08
CA TYR A 177 10.50 -35.52 7.48
C TYR A 177 10.03 -36.51 8.56
N ALA A 178 9.21 -36.08 9.51
CA ALA A 178 8.60 -36.95 10.52
C ALA A 178 7.59 -37.95 9.94
N LYS A 179 6.95 -37.62 8.81
CA LYS A 179 5.94 -38.45 8.14
C LYS A 179 6.55 -39.50 7.21
N ASP A 180 7.55 -39.15 6.41
CA ASP A 180 8.10 -40.03 5.36
C ASP A 180 9.63 -40.05 5.25
N GLY A 181 10.34 -39.30 6.09
CA GLY A 181 11.81 -39.21 6.08
C GLY A 181 12.40 -38.36 4.96
N SER A 182 11.57 -37.68 4.14
CA SER A 182 12.05 -36.77 3.10
C SER A 182 12.72 -35.53 3.69
N LEU A 183 13.86 -35.15 3.10
CA LEU A 183 14.53 -33.87 3.36
C LEU A 183 14.21 -32.89 2.24
N PRO A 184 14.18 -31.57 2.51
CA PRO A 184 14.07 -30.56 1.46
C PRO A 184 15.19 -30.70 0.42
N ASP A 185 14.83 -30.51 -0.85
CA ASP A 185 15.77 -30.58 -1.97
C ASP A 185 15.97 -29.20 -2.61
N PRO A 186 17.15 -28.57 -2.49
CA PRO A 186 17.46 -27.31 -3.15
C PRO A 186 17.33 -27.36 -4.69
N ALA A 187 17.42 -28.53 -5.32
CA ALA A 187 17.21 -28.64 -6.76
C ALA A 187 15.75 -28.49 -7.19
N SER A 188 14.78 -28.50 -6.25
CA SER A 188 13.34 -28.38 -6.53
C SER A 188 12.87 -26.97 -6.91
N THR A 189 13.75 -25.97 -6.89
CA THR A 189 13.45 -24.58 -7.23
C THR A 189 14.54 -23.96 -8.11
N THR A 190 14.19 -22.97 -8.91
CA THR A 190 15.17 -22.12 -9.62
C THR A 190 15.66 -20.96 -8.75
N ASN A 191 14.77 -20.41 -7.91
CA ASN A 191 15.01 -19.20 -7.09
C ASN A 191 16.22 -19.39 -6.13
N ALA A 192 17.26 -18.57 -6.33
CA ALA A 192 18.54 -18.69 -5.62
C ALA A 192 18.43 -18.50 -4.09
N GLU A 193 17.51 -17.65 -3.63
CA GLU A 193 17.32 -17.39 -2.21
C GLU A 193 16.58 -18.56 -1.53
N PHE A 194 15.55 -19.10 -2.17
CA PHE A 194 14.83 -20.28 -1.66
C PHE A 194 15.71 -21.55 -1.68
N LYS A 195 16.68 -21.67 -2.61
CA LYS A 195 17.72 -22.72 -2.53
C LYS A 195 18.50 -22.67 -1.22
N CYS A 196 18.83 -21.47 -0.75
CA CYS A 196 19.57 -21.29 0.50
C CYS A 196 18.73 -21.73 1.70
N ILE A 197 17.44 -21.38 1.75
CA ILE A 197 16.49 -21.87 2.76
C ILE A 197 16.41 -23.41 2.75
N LEU A 198 16.19 -24.01 1.59
CA LEU A 198 16.05 -25.46 1.46
C LEU A 198 17.34 -26.20 1.87
N GLN A 199 18.52 -25.65 1.56
CA GLN A 199 19.80 -26.24 1.94
C GLN A 199 20.03 -26.12 3.46
N LEU A 200 19.76 -24.95 4.04
CA LEU A 200 19.81 -24.72 5.49
C LEU A 200 18.90 -25.70 6.25
N LEU A 201 17.65 -25.87 5.81
CA LEU A 201 16.71 -26.80 6.44
C LEU A 201 17.14 -28.27 6.26
N LYS A 202 17.70 -28.62 5.10
CA LYS A 202 18.25 -29.96 4.81
C LYS A 202 19.40 -30.32 5.76
N ASP A 203 20.21 -29.34 6.13
CA ASP A 203 21.33 -29.52 7.06
C ASP A 203 20.88 -29.44 8.54
N SER A 204 19.86 -28.64 8.87
CA SER A 204 19.34 -28.51 10.24
C SER A 204 18.53 -29.72 10.72
N ILE A 205 17.61 -30.25 9.90
CA ILE A 205 16.67 -31.31 10.31
C ILE A 205 17.36 -32.60 10.81
N PRO A 206 18.47 -33.07 10.21
CA PRO A 206 19.21 -34.22 10.75
C PRO A 206 19.88 -33.99 12.11
N LEU A 207 20.17 -32.73 12.47
CA LEU A 207 20.81 -32.34 13.73
C LEU A 207 19.78 -32.20 14.86
N ASP A 208 18.64 -31.56 14.58
CA ASP A 208 17.48 -31.49 15.47
C ASP A 208 16.20 -31.52 14.63
N LYS A 209 15.47 -32.64 14.76
CA LYS A 209 14.28 -32.98 13.96
C LYS A 209 13.02 -32.19 14.33
N THR A 210 13.07 -31.38 15.38
CA THR A 210 11.90 -30.65 15.91
C THR A 210 12.24 -29.22 16.35
N LYS A 211 13.39 -28.68 15.92
CA LYS A 211 13.90 -27.36 16.25
C LYS A 211 12.85 -26.28 15.97
N TYR A 212 12.37 -26.19 14.73
CA TYR A 212 11.43 -25.17 14.28
C TYR A 212 10.03 -25.40 14.84
N SER A 213 9.63 -26.66 15.03
CA SER A 213 8.38 -27.02 15.71
C SER A 213 8.34 -26.52 17.15
N ARG A 214 9.46 -26.62 17.89
CA ARG A 214 9.56 -26.08 19.26
C ARG A 214 9.67 -24.55 19.24
N MET A 215 10.37 -23.95 18.28
CA MET A 215 10.40 -22.49 18.07
C MET A 215 9.01 -21.89 17.81
N ALA A 216 8.23 -22.50 16.92
CA ALA A 216 6.86 -22.09 16.61
C ALA A 216 5.95 -22.14 17.85
N LEU A 217 6.05 -23.21 18.65
CA LEU A 217 5.32 -23.33 19.92
C LEU A 217 5.79 -22.33 20.99
N ARG A 218 7.07 -21.96 20.97
CA ARG A 218 7.65 -21.03 21.93
C ARG A 218 7.28 -19.58 21.64
N CYS A 219 7.34 -19.14 20.39
CA CYS A 219 7.03 -17.77 19.99
C CYS A 219 5.63 -17.35 20.45
N LYS A 220 5.49 -16.12 20.97
CA LYS A 220 4.23 -15.53 21.46
C LYS A 220 3.69 -14.42 20.56
N GLY A 221 4.40 -14.16 19.47
CA GLY A 221 3.96 -13.34 18.36
C GLY A 221 5.11 -12.62 17.68
N VAL A 222 4.81 -12.07 16.50
CA VAL A 222 5.71 -11.23 15.71
C VAL A 222 5.14 -9.82 15.56
N SER A 223 5.99 -8.80 15.52
CA SER A 223 5.61 -7.47 15.04
C SER A 223 6.36 -7.14 13.74
N GLU A 224 5.61 -6.85 12.69
CA GLU A 224 6.10 -6.79 11.30
C GLU A 224 6.12 -5.35 10.77
N GLU A 225 7.30 -4.94 10.30
CA GLU A 225 7.63 -3.56 9.93
C GLU A 225 7.07 -3.14 8.55
N THR A 226 7.05 -4.01 7.54
CA THR A 226 6.82 -3.58 6.13
C THR A 226 5.63 -4.25 5.44
N THR A 227 5.06 -3.51 4.47
CA THR A 227 3.88 -3.91 3.67
C THR A 227 4.01 -5.32 3.09
N THR A 228 5.20 -5.71 2.63
CA THR A 228 5.48 -7.01 2.04
C THR A 228 5.44 -8.15 3.06
N GLY A 229 6.00 -7.96 4.26
CA GLY A 229 5.89 -8.93 5.34
C GLY A 229 4.44 -9.05 5.83
N VAL A 230 3.72 -7.94 5.95
CA VAL A 230 2.28 -7.93 6.27
C VAL A 230 1.45 -8.69 5.24
N LEU A 231 1.77 -8.58 3.94
CA LEU A 231 1.11 -9.36 2.89
C LEU A 231 1.37 -10.86 3.04
N ARG A 232 2.60 -11.26 3.35
CA ARG A 232 2.96 -12.66 3.68
C ARG A 232 2.18 -13.17 4.90
N LEU A 233 2.11 -12.38 5.97
CA LEU A 233 1.34 -12.72 7.19
C LEU A 233 -0.16 -12.86 6.93
N ARG A 234 -0.78 -11.90 6.23
CA ARG A 234 -2.20 -11.95 5.86
C ARG A 234 -2.51 -13.18 4.98
N ALA A 235 -1.61 -13.54 4.06
CA ALA A 235 -1.75 -14.73 3.23
C ALA A 235 -1.68 -16.04 4.02
N MET A 236 -0.82 -16.13 5.05
CA MET A 236 -0.76 -17.30 5.95
C MET A 236 -1.98 -17.35 6.88
N ALA A 237 -2.41 -16.21 7.44
CA ALA A 237 -3.60 -16.13 8.30
C ALA A 237 -4.88 -16.56 7.55
N ALA A 238 -5.09 -16.07 6.32
CA ALA A 238 -6.24 -16.44 5.48
C ALA A 238 -6.32 -17.94 5.15
N LYS A 239 -5.19 -18.66 5.19
CA LYS A 239 -5.12 -20.11 5.00
C LYS A 239 -5.15 -20.92 6.31
N ASN A 240 -5.17 -20.26 7.47
CA ASN A 240 -4.93 -20.83 8.79
C ASN A 240 -3.54 -21.51 8.92
N GLU A 241 -2.55 -21.06 8.14
CA GLU A 241 -1.16 -21.52 8.15
C GLU A 241 -0.28 -20.75 9.16
N LEU A 242 -0.74 -19.58 9.64
CA LEU A 242 0.00 -18.73 10.57
C LEU A 242 0.16 -19.43 11.93
N LEU A 243 1.40 -19.52 12.44
CA LEU A 243 1.75 -20.31 13.63
C LEU A 243 1.65 -19.55 14.96
N PHE A 244 1.65 -18.22 14.94
CA PHE A 244 1.54 -17.35 16.12
C PHE A 244 0.93 -15.99 15.73
N PRO A 245 0.31 -15.24 16.66
CA PRO A 245 -0.25 -13.92 16.39
C PRO A 245 0.77 -12.95 15.79
N ALA A 246 0.31 -12.06 14.92
CA ALA A 246 1.14 -11.00 14.36
C ALA A 246 0.53 -9.61 14.61
N ILE A 247 1.37 -8.61 14.92
CA ILE A 247 0.99 -7.21 14.88
C ILE A 247 1.59 -6.58 13.62
N ASN A 248 0.70 -6.02 12.80
CA ASN A 248 1.02 -5.19 11.66
C ASN A 248 1.44 -3.80 12.15
N VAL A 249 2.74 -3.54 12.21
CA VAL A 249 3.28 -2.22 12.55
C VAL A 249 3.22 -1.29 11.34
N ASN A 250 3.37 -1.83 10.13
CA ASN A 250 3.35 -1.06 8.89
C ASN A 250 2.11 -0.15 8.74
N ASP A 251 0.91 -0.70 8.95
CA ASP A 251 -0.36 -0.01 8.69
C ASP A 251 -0.77 0.93 9.85
N CYS A 252 0.07 1.10 10.88
CA CYS A 252 -0.08 2.21 11.83
C CYS A 252 0.12 3.54 11.07
N VAL A 253 -0.65 4.58 11.39
CA VAL A 253 -0.60 5.87 10.67
C VAL A 253 0.77 6.51 10.84
N THR A 254 1.28 6.53 12.08
CA THR A 254 2.62 7.04 12.41
C THR A 254 3.77 6.20 11.86
N LYS A 255 3.48 5.04 11.24
CA LYS A 255 4.41 4.28 10.40
C LYS A 255 4.14 4.60 8.93
N SER A 256 3.13 4.00 8.31
CA SER A 256 2.82 4.11 6.87
C SER A 256 2.85 5.54 6.31
N LYS A 257 2.25 6.52 7.00
CA LYS A 257 2.14 7.90 6.51
C LYS A 257 3.32 8.80 6.88
N PHE A 258 4.31 8.26 7.59
CA PHE A 258 5.51 9.00 8.00
C PHE A 258 6.79 8.35 7.46
N ASP A 259 7.03 7.10 7.80
CA ASP A 259 8.19 6.31 7.37
C ASP A 259 8.21 6.14 5.85
N ASN A 260 7.20 5.44 5.32
CA ASN A 260 7.14 5.08 3.90
C ASN A 260 7.09 6.35 3.03
N VAL A 261 6.51 7.46 3.53
CA VAL A 261 6.41 8.74 2.80
C VAL A 261 7.65 9.62 3.00
N TYR A 262 7.93 10.08 4.22
CA TYR A 262 8.98 11.07 4.49
C TYR A 262 10.37 10.45 4.64
N GLY A 263 10.46 9.20 5.10
CA GLY A 263 11.70 8.42 5.10
C GLY A 263 12.21 8.22 3.67
N CYS A 264 11.37 7.69 2.78
CA CYS A 264 11.72 7.54 1.36
C CYS A 264 12.00 8.90 0.69
N ARG A 265 11.25 9.95 1.06
CA ARG A 265 11.49 11.33 0.57
C ARG A 265 12.88 11.85 0.93
N HIS A 266 13.43 11.44 2.07
CA HIS A 266 14.81 11.75 2.47
C HIS A 266 15.82 10.83 1.78
N SER A 267 15.60 9.52 1.84
CA SER A 267 16.65 8.53 1.57
C SER A 267 16.81 8.13 0.11
N LEU A 268 15.77 8.28 -0.73
CA LEU A 268 15.92 8.04 -2.18
C LEU A 268 16.94 9.00 -2.82
N PRO A 269 16.80 10.34 -2.72
CA PRO A 269 17.77 11.25 -3.34
C PRO A 269 19.17 11.08 -2.74
N ASP A 270 19.27 10.85 -1.43
CA ASP A 270 20.55 10.58 -0.74
C ASP A 270 21.27 9.35 -1.36
N SER A 271 20.56 8.23 -1.55
CA SER A 271 21.13 7.05 -2.18
C SER A 271 21.54 7.23 -3.64
N ILE A 272 20.73 7.94 -4.45
CA ILE A 272 21.07 8.27 -5.84
C ILE A 272 22.33 9.16 -5.89
N MET A 273 22.40 10.17 -5.02
CA MET A 273 23.55 11.08 -4.91
C MET A 273 24.81 10.32 -4.49
N ARG A 274 24.79 9.59 -3.36
CA ARG A 274 25.97 8.83 -2.90
C ARG A 274 26.41 7.74 -3.88
N ALA A 275 25.48 7.13 -4.61
CA ALA A 275 25.79 6.12 -5.60
C ALA A 275 26.42 6.70 -6.87
N THR A 276 25.90 7.81 -7.40
CA THR A 276 26.17 8.20 -8.81
C THR A 276 26.65 9.64 -8.99
N ASP A 277 26.55 10.49 -7.96
CA ASP A 277 26.83 11.92 -8.00
C ASP A 277 26.06 12.66 -9.12
N VAL A 278 24.97 12.06 -9.64
CA VAL A 278 24.20 12.62 -10.76
C VAL A 278 23.44 13.87 -10.31
N MET A 279 23.51 14.92 -11.12
CA MET A 279 22.61 16.05 -10.96
C MET A 279 21.17 15.62 -11.31
N ILE A 280 20.33 15.46 -10.29
CA ILE A 280 18.89 15.11 -10.43
C ILE A 280 18.12 16.25 -11.13
N GLY A 281 18.48 17.51 -10.85
CA GLY A 281 17.86 18.69 -11.46
C GLY A 281 17.90 18.67 -13.00
N GLY A 282 16.75 18.91 -13.62
CA GLY A 282 16.56 18.90 -15.08
C GLY A 282 16.47 17.52 -15.72
N LYS A 283 16.71 16.42 -14.99
CA LYS A 283 16.52 15.05 -15.48
C LYS A 283 15.04 14.69 -15.60
N ARG A 284 14.74 13.66 -16.39
CA ARG A 284 13.45 12.96 -16.38
C ARG A 284 13.57 11.74 -15.48
N ALA A 285 12.68 11.60 -14.52
CA ALA A 285 12.66 10.46 -13.61
C ALA A 285 11.29 9.76 -13.66
N LEU A 286 11.29 8.43 -13.65
CA LEU A 286 10.09 7.60 -13.61
C LEU A 286 10.01 6.91 -12.25
N VAL A 287 8.91 7.12 -11.54
CA VAL A 287 8.59 6.38 -10.32
C VAL A 287 7.48 5.39 -10.65
N CYS A 288 7.75 4.10 -10.48
CA CYS A 288 6.78 3.04 -10.73
C CYS A 288 6.08 2.67 -9.42
N GLY A 289 4.75 2.86 -9.38
CA GLY A 289 3.94 2.82 -8.17
C GLY A 289 3.86 4.20 -7.49
N TYR A 290 2.66 4.56 -7.04
CA TYR A 290 2.35 5.81 -6.36
C TYR A 290 1.56 5.59 -5.07
N GLY A 291 1.80 4.45 -4.39
CA GLY A 291 1.49 4.27 -2.97
C GLY A 291 2.32 5.19 -2.07
N ASP A 292 2.37 4.93 -0.76
CA ASP A 292 3.05 5.83 0.19
C ASP A 292 4.55 6.03 -0.13
N VAL A 293 5.26 4.95 -0.49
CA VAL A 293 6.66 4.99 -0.96
C VAL A 293 6.79 5.83 -2.23
N GLY A 294 5.97 5.52 -3.24
CA GLY A 294 5.98 6.21 -4.54
C GLY A 294 5.71 7.71 -4.41
N LYS A 295 4.74 8.11 -3.56
CA LYS A 295 4.48 9.51 -3.18
C LYS A 295 5.73 10.16 -2.59
N GLY A 296 6.35 9.52 -1.59
CA GLY A 296 7.60 9.98 -0.98
C GLY A 296 8.71 10.26 -2.00
N CYS A 297 8.96 9.27 -2.87
CA CYS A 297 9.95 9.29 -3.93
C CYS A 297 9.69 10.40 -4.97
N ALA A 298 8.45 10.51 -5.46
CA ALA A 298 8.07 11.48 -6.48
C ALA A 298 8.21 12.93 -5.99
N PHE A 299 7.82 13.22 -4.74
CA PHE A 299 8.02 14.54 -4.13
C PHE A 299 9.50 14.88 -3.92
N ALA A 300 10.34 13.90 -3.57
CA ALA A 300 11.78 14.12 -3.42
C ALA A 300 12.47 14.48 -4.74
N LEU A 301 12.20 13.70 -5.80
CA LEU A 301 12.78 13.91 -7.12
C LEU A 301 12.30 15.24 -7.73
N ARG A 302 11.01 15.59 -7.56
CA ARG A 302 10.49 16.91 -7.92
C ARG A 302 11.16 18.03 -7.12
N GLY A 303 11.33 17.86 -5.81
CA GLY A 303 12.02 18.81 -4.93
C GLY A 303 13.48 19.05 -5.32
N ALA A 304 14.15 18.04 -5.86
CA ALA A 304 15.48 18.13 -6.44
C ALA A 304 15.50 18.68 -7.90
N GLY A 305 14.34 19.07 -8.44
CA GLY A 305 14.21 19.68 -9.77
C GLY A 305 14.08 18.72 -10.95
N ALA A 306 13.77 17.44 -10.72
CA ALA A 306 13.49 16.50 -11.82
C ALA A 306 12.07 16.67 -12.38
N ARG A 307 11.92 16.38 -13.68
CA ARG A 307 10.63 16.15 -14.33
C ARG A 307 10.20 14.72 -14.04
N VAL A 308 9.33 14.56 -13.03
CA VAL A 308 8.88 13.25 -12.55
C VAL A 308 7.64 12.79 -13.32
N LEU A 309 7.68 11.54 -13.78
CA LEU A 309 6.60 10.79 -14.39
C LEU A 309 6.26 9.59 -13.49
N ILE A 310 5.02 9.13 -13.55
CA ILE A 310 4.47 8.04 -12.72
C ILE A 310 3.92 6.92 -13.60
N THR A 311 4.17 5.67 -13.25
CA THR A 311 3.36 4.54 -13.74
C THR A 311 2.51 3.99 -12.61
N GLU A 312 1.22 3.76 -12.83
CA GLU A 312 0.29 3.19 -11.84
C GLU A 312 -0.70 2.22 -12.48
N ILE A 313 -1.14 1.26 -11.66
CA ILE A 313 -2.24 0.34 -11.94
C ILE A 313 -3.51 0.73 -11.18
N ASP A 314 -3.38 1.43 -10.05
CA ASP A 314 -4.51 1.90 -9.25
C ASP A 314 -5.00 3.26 -9.77
N PRO A 315 -6.25 3.38 -10.27
CA PRO A 315 -6.78 4.63 -10.80
C PRO A 315 -6.92 5.74 -9.74
N ILE A 316 -7.04 5.41 -8.45
CA ILE A 316 -7.07 6.39 -7.35
C ILE A 316 -5.68 6.99 -7.15
N ASN A 317 -4.64 6.16 -7.10
CA ASN A 317 -3.26 6.64 -6.99
C ASN A 317 -2.82 7.39 -8.27
N ALA A 318 -3.20 6.91 -9.46
CA ALA A 318 -2.98 7.62 -10.71
C ALA A 318 -3.67 9.01 -10.72
N LEU A 319 -4.93 9.09 -10.28
CA LEU A 319 -5.64 10.38 -10.17
C LEU A 319 -4.97 11.31 -9.16
N GLN A 320 -4.52 10.79 -8.01
CA GLN A 320 -3.73 11.57 -7.04
C GLN A 320 -2.43 12.11 -7.66
N ALA A 321 -1.71 11.30 -8.45
CA ALA A 321 -0.52 11.75 -9.16
C ALA A 321 -0.85 12.89 -10.15
N CYS A 322 -1.94 12.76 -10.92
CA CYS A 322 -2.43 13.80 -11.81
C CYS A 322 -2.84 15.10 -11.07
N MET A 323 -3.51 15.00 -9.92
CA MET A 323 -3.91 16.16 -9.11
C MET A 323 -2.72 16.88 -8.49
N GLU A 324 -1.65 16.15 -8.17
CA GLU A 324 -0.36 16.73 -7.79
C GLU A 324 0.42 17.28 -8.98
N GLY A 325 -0.07 17.16 -10.22
CA GLY A 325 0.58 17.66 -11.44
C GLY A 325 1.74 16.80 -11.95
N PHE A 326 1.81 15.51 -11.57
CA PHE A 326 2.67 14.54 -12.22
C PHE A 326 2.01 14.00 -13.49
N GLN A 327 2.81 13.70 -14.51
CA GLN A 327 2.31 13.01 -15.71
C GLN A 327 2.28 11.50 -15.43
N VAL A 328 1.10 10.89 -15.54
CA VAL A 328 0.94 9.43 -15.52
C VAL A 328 1.13 8.89 -16.94
N VAL A 329 1.91 7.81 -17.08
CA VAL A 329 2.30 7.17 -18.35
C VAL A 329 2.43 5.66 -18.18
N THR A 330 2.55 4.92 -19.28
CA THR A 330 3.11 3.56 -19.25
C THR A 330 4.65 3.59 -19.26
N MET A 331 5.29 2.46 -18.94
CA MET A 331 6.74 2.33 -19.07
C MET A 331 7.16 2.45 -20.53
N GLU A 332 6.39 1.80 -21.42
CA GLU A 332 6.60 1.69 -22.85
C GLU A 332 6.65 3.05 -23.54
N ASP A 333 5.76 3.97 -23.14
CA ASP A 333 5.67 5.33 -23.70
C ASP A 333 6.95 6.15 -23.49
N CYS A 334 7.67 5.93 -22.38
CA CYS A 334 8.71 6.86 -21.92
C CYS A 334 10.10 6.25 -21.69
N VAL A 335 10.27 4.92 -21.69
CA VAL A 335 11.53 4.22 -21.34
C VAL A 335 12.78 4.74 -22.08
N HIS A 336 12.62 5.25 -23.30
CA HIS A 336 13.71 5.77 -24.13
C HIS A 336 14.20 7.17 -23.71
N GLU A 337 13.42 7.93 -22.92
CA GLU A 337 13.71 9.32 -22.55
C GLU A 337 13.93 9.57 -21.05
N ILE A 338 13.74 8.57 -20.18
CA ILE A 338 13.95 8.65 -18.73
C ILE A 338 15.44 8.48 -18.36
N ASP A 339 15.94 9.27 -17.41
CA ASP A 339 17.31 9.19 -16.86
C ASP A 339 17.41 8.33 -15.58
N ILE A 340 16.38 8.35 -14.75
CA ILE A 340 16.33 7.70 -13.44
C ILE A 340 15.03 6.91 -13.33
N PHE A 341 15.13 5.60 -13.11
CA PHE A 341 14.00 4.70 -12.87
C PHE A 341 14.02 4.25 -11.41
N THR A 342 12.88 4.36 -10.73
CA THR A 342 12.71 3.95 -9.33
C THR A 342 11.47 3.09 -9.20
N SER A 343 11.62 1.79 -8.89
CA SER A 343 10.49 0.92 -8.55
C SER A 343 10.13 1.02 -7.07
N ALA A 344 8.84 1.22 -6.79
CA ALA A 344 8.28 1.47 -5.47
C ALA A 344 6.92 0.75 -5.29
N THR A 345 6.79 -0.46 -5.84
CA THR A 345 5.49 -1.14 -6.02
C THR A 345 5.20 -2.21 -4.98
N GLY A 346 6.21 -2.90 -4.45
CA GLY A 346 6.01 -4.14 -3.71
C GLY A 346 5.58 -5.34 -4.58
N ASN A 347 5.81 -5.27 -5.90
CA ASN A 347 5.32 -6.21 -6.91
C ASN A 347 6.41 -6.61 -7.94
N PHE A 348 6.17 -7.66 -8.73
CA PHE A 348 7.17 -8.38 -9.52
C PHE A 348 7.31 -7.90 -10.99
N LYS A 349 8.52 -7.96 -11.55
CA LYS A 349 8.87 -7.68 -12.96
C LYS A 349 8.31 -6.35 -13.52
N ILE A 350 8.49 -5.27 -12.77
CA ILE A 350 8.12 -3.90 -13.15
C ILE A 350 9.11 -3.33 -14.19
N ILE A 351 10.41 -3.55 -14.00
CA ILE A 351 11.47 -3.09 -14.89
C ILE A 351 12.14 -4.31 -15.53
N THR A 352 11.61 -4.74 -16.67
CA THR A 352 12.07 -5.94 -17.40
C THR A 352 13.38 -5.71 -18.16
N LEU A 353 14.05 -6.81 -18.54
CA LEU A 353 15.16 -6.79 -19.50
C LEU A 353 14.81 -6.05 -20.80
N GLU A 354 13.59 -6.22 -21.33
CA GLU A 354 13.14 -5.54 -22.55
C GLU A 354 12.91 -4.03 -22.36
N HIS A 355 12.69 -3.57 -21.12
CA HIS A 355 12.70 -2.15 -20.78
C HIS A 355 14.15 -1.64 -20.76
N MET A 356 15.04 -2.33 -20.04
CA MET A 356 16.45 -1.94 -19.89
C MET A 356 17.21 -1.87 -21.22
N LYS A 357 16.93 -2.77 -22.17
CA LYS A 357 17.48 -2.74 -23.54
C LYS A 357 17.10 -1.48 -24.34
N LYS A 358 16.03 -0.77 -23.97
CA LYS A 358 15.52 0.45 -24.64
C LYS A 358 15.93 1.74 -23.92
N MET A 359 16.52 1.65 -22.73
CA MET A 359 16.96 2.81 -21.96
C MET A 359 18.12 3.54 -22.62
N LYS A 360 18.23 4.84 -22.34
CA LYS A 360 19.41 5.63 -22.72
C LYS A 360 20.68 5.10 -22.06
N ASN A 361 21.83 5.34 -22.67
CA ASN A 361 23.11 4.99 -22.07
C ASN A 361 23.31 5.71 -20.72
N ASN A 362 23.73 4.94 -19.73
CA ASN A 362 23.91 5.31 -18.32
C ASN A 362 22.61 5.76 -17.60
N ALA A 363 21.44 5.29 -18.05
CA ALA A 363 20.22 5.39 -17.24
C ALA A 363 20.41 4.68 -15.89
N ILE A 364 19.94 5.30 -14.81
CA ILE A 364 20.02 4.75 -13.46
C ILE A 364 18.76 3.94 -13.19
N VAL A 365 18.91 2.70 -12.71
CA VAL A 365 17.81 1.79 -12.38
C VAL A 365 17.96 1.38 -10.91
N CYS A 366 16.93 1.62 -10.11
CA CYS A 366 16.96 1.33 -8.68
C CYS A 366 15.60 0.90 -8.13
N ASN A 367 15.63 0.15 -7.05
CA ASN A 367 14.45 -0.37 -6.36
C ASN A 367 14.44 0.15 -4.92
N ILE A 368 13.30 0.65 -4.45
CA ILE A 368 13.07 1.06 -3.06
C ILE A 368 11.80 0.41 -2.47
N GLY A 369 11.17 -0.51 -3.21
CA GLY A 369 9.99 -1.26 -2.77
C GLY A 369 10.36 -2.52 -1.99
N HIS A 370 10.53 -3.66 -2.65
CA HIS A 370 10.83 -4.94 -2.00
C HIS A 370 11.82 -5.84 -2.78
N PHE A 371 12.51 -6.73 -2.05
CA PHE A 371 13.46 -7.75 -2.53
C PHE A 371 14.37 -7.29 -3.68
N ASP A 372 14.62 -8.14 -4.68
CA ASP A 372 15.47 -7.91 -5.86
C ASP A 372 14.72 -8.09 -7.20
N ASN A 373 13.38 -8.17 -7.13
CA ASN A 373 12.55 -8.75 -8.19
C ASN A 373 11.51 -7.78 -8.80
N GLU A 374 11.47 -6.51 -8.37
CA GLU A 374 10.78 -5.44 -9.10
C GLU A 374 11.55 -5.09 -10.39
N ILE A 375 12.88 -5.22 -10.34
CA ILE A 375 13.78 -5.19 -11.50
C ILE A 375 14.07 -6.63 -11.88
N ASP A 376 14.13 -6.91 -13.18
CA ASP A 376 14.37 -8.24 -13.71
C ASP A 376 15.87 -8.58 -13.73
N MET A 377 16.44 -8.71 -12.53
CA MET A 377 17.87 -8.93 -12.30
C MET A 377 18.36 -10.26 -12.88
N GLU A 378 17.57 -11.33 -12.76
CA GLU A 378 17.94 -12.66 -13.26
C GLU A 378 18.14 -12.67 -14.79
N ASP A 379 17.17 -12.13 -15.53
CA ASP A 379 17.25 -12.04 -17.00
C ASP A 379 18.33 -11.03 -17.47
N LEU A 380 18.64 -10.01 -16.66
CA LEU A 380 19.70 -9.03 -16.93
C LEU A 380 21.11 -9.64 -16.75
N GLU A 381 21.34 -10.35 -15.65
CA GLU A 381 22.63 -10.99 -15.33
C GLU A 381 22.95 -12.16 -16.28
N GLN A 382 21.91 -12.89 -16.72
CA GLN A 382 22.06 -14.00 -17.66
C GLN A 382 22.12 -13.56 -19.14
N PHE A 383 22.01 -12.26 -19.45
CA PHE A 383 21.89 -11.78 -20.82
C PHE A 383 23.15 -12.08 -21.67
N PRO A 384 23.03 -12.76 -22.83
CA PRO A 384 24.19 -13.14 -23.65
C PRO A 384 25.05 -11.95 -24.11
N GLY A 385 26.33 -11.99 -23.75
CA GLY A 385 27.30 -10.94 -24.08
C GLY A 385 27.20 -9.67 -23.21
N MET A 386 26.45 -9.72 -22.11
CA MET A 386 26.49 -8.68 -21.08
C MET A 386 27.90 -8.53 -20.51
N THR A 387 28.37 -7.30 -20.32
CA THR A 387 29.57 -6.98 -19.55
C THR A 387 29.16 -6.18 -18.32
N VAL A 388 29.54 -6.65 -17.12
CA VAL A 388 29.24 -5.95 -15.87
C VAL A 388 30.50 -5.24 -15.37
N GLU A 389 30.42 -3.92 -15.29
CA GLU A 389 31.47 -3.04 -14.77
C GLU A 389 31.09 -2.58 -13.37
N ASN A 390 31.67 -3.18 -12.31
CA ASN A 390 31.50 -2.64 -10.96
C ASN A 390 32.26 -1.30 -10.85
N ILE A 391 31.53 -0.22 -10.60
CA ILE A 391 32.11 1.13 -10.45
C ILE A 391 32.63 1.32 -9.02
N LYS A 392 31.82 0.89 -8.05
CA LYS A 392 32.12 0.83 -6.61
C LYS A 392 31.10 -0.13 -5.96
N PRO A 393 31.24 -0.52 -4.67
CA PRO A 393 30.26 -1.38 -4.02
C PRO A 393 28.82 -0.87 -4.19
N GLN A 394 27.91 -1.78 -4.53
CA GLN A 394 26.49 -1.52 -4.82
C GLN A 394 26.21 -0.59 -6.02
N VAL A 395 27.18 -0.34 -6.91
CA VAL A 395 27.00 0.46 -8.13
C VAL A 395 27.61 -0.26 -9.32
N ASP A 396 26.75 -0.90 -10.11
CA ASP A 396 27.13 -1.80 -11.20
C ASP A 396 26.61 -1.27 -12.54
N ARG A 397 27.48 -1.17 -13.55
CA ARG A 397 27.11 -0.77 -14.90
C ARG A 397 27.02 -2.00 -15.80
N PHE A 398 25.81 -2.31 -16.22
CA PHE A 398 25.48 -3.42 -17.12
C PHE A 398 25.54 -2.92 -18.56
N VAL A 399 26.52 -3.38 -19.33
CA VAL A 399 26.80 -2.96 -20.71
C VAL A 399 26.31 -4.01 -21.70
N PHE A 400 25.31 -3.65 -22.50
CA PHE A 400 24.80 -4.50 -23.57
C PHE A 400 25.82 -4.62 -24.73
N PRO A 401 25.77 -5.68 -25.55
CA PRO A 401 26.67 -5.87 -26.71
C PRO A 401 26.68 -4.72 -27.74
N LYS A 402 25.68 -3.83 -27.73
CA LYS A 402 25.62 -2.62 -28.57
C LYS A 402 26.41 -1.43 -28.01
N GLY A 403 27.00 -1.56 -26.82
CA GLY A 403 27.82 -0.55 -26.15
C GLY A 403 27.06 0.42 -25.23
N ASN A 404 25.73 0.51 -25.35
CA ASN A 404 24.91 1.20 -24.35
C ASN A 404 24.82 0.35 -23.08
N GLY A 405 24.78 0.99 -21.91
CA GLY A 405 24.58 0.31 -20.64
C GLY A 405 23.65 1.05 -19.69
N VAL A 406 23.22 0.37 -18.62
CA VAL A 406 22.43 0.92 -17.52
C VAL A 406 23.21 0.80 -16.22
N ILE A 407 22.99 1.72 -15.27
CA ILE A 407 23.61 1.69 -13.94
C ILE A 407 22.56 1.15 -12.97
N VAL A 408 22.76 -0.08 -12.50
CA VAL A 408 21.91 -0.71 -11.50
C VAL A 408 22.47 -0.43 -10.12
N LEU A 409 21.60 0.00 -9.21
CA LEU A 409 21.97 0.28 -7.82
C LEU A 409 21.60 -0.88 -6.91
N ALA A 410 22.49 -1.20 -5.96
CA ALA A 410 22.35 -2.24 -4.95
C ALA A 410 21.91 -3.62 -5.50
N SER A 411 22.33 -3.98 -6.72
CA SER A 411 21.96 -5.22 -7.40
C SER A 411 20.43 -5.46 -7.43
N GLY A 412 19.65 -4.38 -7.64
CA GLY A 412 18.19 -4.43 -7.67
C GLY A 412 17.52 -4.50 -6.29
N ARG A 413 18.28 -4.52 -5.19
CA ARG A 413 17.77 -4.47 -3.81
C ARG A 413 17.57 -3.04 -3.31
N LEU A 414 17.01 -2.89 -2.11
CA LEU A 414 16.62 -1.61 -1.48
C LEU A 414 17.74 -0.55 -1.53
N VAL A 415 17.61 0.42 -2.43
CA VAL A 415 18.66 1.38 -2.79
C VAL A 415 18.98 2.36 -1.66
N ASN A 416 17.98 2.78 -0.90
CA ASN A 416 18.12 3.71 0.23
C ASN A 416 19.06 3.17 1.32
N LEU A 417 18.99 1.87 1.60
CA LEU A 417 19.79 1.16 2.59
C LEU A 417 21.09 0.59 1.98
N GLY A 418 21.02 0.12 0.73
CA GLY A 418 22.16 -0.43 0.00
C GLY A 418 23.22 0.62 -0.34
N CYS A 419 22.81 1.77 -0.89
CA CYS A 419 23.71 2.81 -1.37
C CYS A 419 23.87 4.01 -0.43
N ALA A 420 23.07 4.11 0.64
CA ALA A 420 23.20 5.14 1.67
C ALA A 420 22.98 4.57 3.08
N THR A 421 22.18 5.23 3.91
CA THR A 421 21.99 4.91 5.33
C THR A 421 20.54 4.61 5.71
N GLY A 422 19.65 4.42 4.72
CA GLY A 422 18.22 4.25 4.96
C GLY A 422 17.55 5.54 5.43
N HIS A 423 16.47 5.38 6.20
CA HIS A 423 15.66 6.49 6.71
C HIS A 423 16.31 7.18 7.91
N PRO A 424 16.12 8.51 8.08
CA PRO A 424 16.74 9.26 9.17
C PRO A 424 16.14 8.91 10.53
N SER A 425 16.94 9.08 11.59
CA SER A 425 16.59 8.65 12.96
C SER A 425 15.25 9.17 13.45
N PHE A 426 14.90 10.43 13.16
CA PHE A 426 13.62 11.01 13.59
C PHE A 426 12.38 10.27 13.07
N VAL A 427 12.37 9.85 11.80
CA VAL A 427 11.21 9.12 11.25
C VAL A 427 11.19 7.67 11.73
N MET A 428 12.37 7.03 11.85
CA MET A 428 12.48 5.69 12.42
C MET A 428 12.11 5.66 13.91
N SER A 429 12.18 6.78 14.62
CA SER A 429 11.65 6.90 15.98
C SER A 429 10.13 6.66 16.02
N CYS A 430 9.38 7.12 15.02
CA CYS A 430 7.94 6.86 14.94
C CYS A 430 7.67 5.35 14.76
N SER A 431 8.30 4.74 13.76
CA SER A 431 8.17 3.31 13.43
C SER A 431 8.60 2.41 14.58
N PHE A 432 9.78 2.67 15.16
CA PHE A 432 10.32 1.84 16.23
C PHE A 432 9.65 2.09 17.58
N THR A 433 9.01 3.25 17.81
CA THR A 433 8.10 3.39 18.96
C THR A 433 6.88 2.50 18.78
N ASN A 434 6.31 2.38 17.57
CA ASN A 434 5.26 1.39 17.30
C ASN A 434 5.77 -0.05 17.49
N GLN A 435 7.00 -0.40 17.07
CA GLN A 435 7.59 -1.72 17.36
C GLN A 435 7.66 -2.02 18.86
N VAL A 436 8.16 -1.08 19.69
CA VAL A 436 8.20 -1.25 21.15
C VAL A 436 6.79 -1.41 21.73
N LEU A 437 5.82 -0.63 21.28
CA LEU A 437 4.43 -0.73 21.72
C LEU A 437 3.77 -2.05 21.27
N ALA A 438 4.10 -2.56 20.09
CA ALA A 438 3.65 -3.87 19.59
C ALA A 438 4.24 -5.03 20.41
N GLN A 439 5.52 -4.98 20.76
CA GLN A 439 6.14 -5.97 21.65
C GLN A 439 5.51 -5.92 23.06
N LEU A 440 5.21 -4.73 23.60
CA LEU A 440 4.50 -4.57 24.87
C LEU A 440 3.04 -5.07 24.81
N ASP A 441 2.35 -4.88 23.69
CA ASP A 441 0.97 -5.32 23.52
C ASP A 441 0.87 -6.84 23.31
N LEU A 442 1.74 -7.44 22.49
CA LEU A 442 1.92 -8.89 22.41
C LEU A 442 2.24 -9.50 23.78
N LEU A 443 3.07 -8.83 24.58
CA LEU A 443 3.40 -9.27 25.95
C LEU A 443 2.16 -9.23 26.85
N LYS A 444 1.41 -8.13 26.81
CA LYS A 444 0.17 -7.96 27.57
C LYS A 444 -0.87 -9.00 27.15
N ASN A 445 -1.01 -9.24 25.86
CA ASN A 445 -1.87 -10.30 25.34
C ASN A 445 -1.43 -11.68 25.85
N TRP A 446 -0.13 -11.99 25.79
CA TRP A 446 0.39 -13.27 26.24
C TRP A 446 0.26 -13.46 27.76
N LYS A 447 0.47 -12.44 28.60
CA LYS A 447 0.42 -12.57 30.07
C LYS A 447 -0.97 -12.37 30.66
N GLU A 448 -1.77 -11.46 30.11
CA GLU A 448 -3.01 -10.96 30.72
C GLU A 448 -4.27 -11.29 29.91
N THR A 449 -4.40 -10.76 28.69
CA THR A 449 -5.71 -10.73 28.00
C THR A 449 -6.07 -12.02 27.26
N LYS A 450 -5.07 -12.76 26.75
CA LYS A 450 -5.22 -14.01 26.00
C LYS A 450 -6.20 -13.91 24.80
N ALA A 451 -6.33 -12.73 24.21
CA ALA A 451 -7.35 -12.43 23.22
C ALA A 451 -6.93 -12.76 21.78
N TYR A 452 -5.63 -12.70 21.46
CA TYR A 452 -5.15 -12.94 20.10
C TYR A 452 -5.11 -14.42 19.73
N LYS A 453 -5.63 -14.71 18.54
CA LYS A 453 -5.47 -15.96 17.79
C LYS A 453 -4.27 -15.83 16.86
N ASN A 454 -3.99 -16.86 16.06
CA ASN A 454 -2.99 -16.78 15.00
C ASN A 454 -3.54 -16.00 13.80
N ASP A 455 -3.64 -14.68 13.96
CA ASP A 455 -4.18 -13.73 12.98
C ASP A 455 -3.36 -12.43 13.02
N VAL A 456 -3.66 -11.49 12.12
CA VAL A 456 -2.95 -10.21 11.96
C VAL A 456 -3.75 -9.06 12.59
N TYR A 457 -3.18 -8.47 13.65
CA TYR A 457 -3.77 -7.38 14.42
C TYR A 457 -3.12 -6.03 14.09
N LEU A 458 -3.82 -4.93 14.38
CA LEU A 458 -3.30 -3.56 14.31
C LEU A 458 -3.21 -2.98 15.73
N LEU A 459 -2.24 -2.10 15.99
CA LEU A 459 -2.18 -1.38 17.26
C LEU A 459 -3.43 -0.50 17.46
N PRO A 460 -4.02 -0.47 18.68
CA PRO A 460 -5.12 0.44 18.99
C PRO A 460 -4.78 1.90 18.71
N LYS A 461 -5.70 2.62 18.07
CA LYS A 461 -5.51 3.99 17.56
C LYS A 461 -5.01 5.03 18.58
N HIS A 462 -5.28 4.85 19.88
CA HIS A 462 -4.75 5.72 20.93
C HIS A 462 -3.23 5.56 21.15
N LEU A 463 -2.65 4.40 20.80
CA LEU A 463 -1.20 4.19 20.83
C LEU A 463 -0.53 4.86 19.62
N ASP A 464 -1.16 4.81 18.46
CA ASP A 464 -0.72 5.53 17.25
C ASP A 464 -0.71 7.06 17.49
N GLU A 465 -1.78 7.60 18.08
CA GLU A 465 -1.84 9.01 18.51
C GLU A 465 -0.81 9.33 19.63
N LYS A 466 -0.53 8.38 20.54
CA LYS A 466 0.54 8.52 21.53
C LYS A 466 1.91 8.61 20.86
N VAL A 467 2.21 7.79 19.83
CA VAL A 467 3.46 7.88 19.07
C VAL A 467 3.61 9.29 18.51
N ALA A 468 2.61 9.83 17.82
CA ALA A 468 2.68 11.20 17.28
C ALA A 468 2.97 12.23 18.40
N LEU A 469 2.23 12.17 19.51
CA LEU A 469 2.37 13.09 20.65
C LEU A 469 3.78 13.11 21.26
N LEU A 470 4.47 11.96 21.29
CA LEU A 470 5.85 11.87 21.82
C LEU A 470 6.90 12.58 20.94
N HIS A 471 6.60 12.84 19.67
CA HIS A 471 7.54 13.47 18.72
C HIS A 471 7.34 14.98 18.57
N LEU A 472 6.13 15.49 18.80
CA LEU A 472 5.79 16.92 18.64
C LEU A 472 6.71 17.91 19.41
N PRO A 473 7.11 17.65 20.68
CA PRO A 473 7.95 18.60 21.43
C PRO A 473 9.33 18.83 20.80
N ALA A 474 9.93 17.81 20.17
CA ALA A 474 11.22 17.93 19.51
C ALA A 474 11.17 18.81 18.24
N LEU A 475 9.98 18.95 17.65
CA LEU A 475 9.72 19.84 16.50
C LEU A 475 9.24 21.24 16.92
N GLY A 476 9.14 21.53 18.22
CA GLY A 476 8.56 22.78 18.74
C GLY A 476 7.05 22.91 18.48
N ALA A 477 6.35 21.81 18.19
CA ALA A 477 4.92 21.84 17.89
C ALA A 477 4.08 21.86 19.18
N HIS A 478 3.21 22.87 19.31
CA HIS A 478 2.29 23.03 20.42
C HIS A 478 0.88 22.61 20.01
N LEU A 479 0.35 21.55 20.62
CA LEU A 479 -0.96 20.99 20.29
C LEU A 479 -2.09 21.68 21.07
N THR A 480 -3.16 22.08 20.37
CA THR A 480 -4.37 22.61 21.00
C THR A 480 -5.12 21.52 21.77
N THR A 481 -5.49 21.78 23.02
CA THR A 481 -6.42 20.94 23.78
C THR A 481 -7.86 21.34 23.48
N LEU A 482 -8.72 20.36 23.18
CA LEU A 482 -10.16 20.61 23.00
C LEU A 482 -10.79 21.04 24.34
N SER A 483 -11.75 21.97 24.31
CA SER A 483 -12.70 22.10 25.42
C SER A 483 -13.62 20.86 25.46
N GLN A 484 -14.26 20.61 26.60
CA GLN A 484 -15.25 19.52 26.70
C GLN A 484 -16.38 19.71 25.67
N GLU A 485 -16.89 20.94 25.53
CA GLU A 485 -17.90 21.31 24.54
C GLU A 485 -17.46 21.01 23.09
N GLN A 486 -16.21 21.29 22.73
CA GLN A 486 -15.67 20.97 21.40
C GLN A 486 -15.54 19.45 21.17
N ALA A 487 -15.13 18.71 22.21
CA ALA A 487 -15.00 17.26 22.14
C ALA A 487 -16.37 16.58 21.99
N ASP A 488 -17.37 17.01 22.78
CA ASP A 488 -18.75 16.55 22.70
C ASP A 488 -19.37 16.88 21.32
N TYR A 489 -19.14 18.09 20.79
CA TYR A 489 -19.66 18.52 19.49
C TYR A 489 -19.22 17.65 18.32
N ILE A 490 -17.99 17.11 18.34
CA ILE A 490 -17.46 16.20 17.30
C ILE A 490 -17.50 14.73 17.69
N GLY A 491 -18.12 14.38 18.84
CA GLY A 491 -18.30 13.00 19.28
C GLY A 491 -17.02 12.28 19.70
N VAL A 492 -16.03 12.99 20.27
CA VAL A 492 -14.76 12.41 20.73
C VAL A 492 -14.48 12.74 22.20
N LYS A 493 -13.45 12.13 22.78
CA LYS A 493 -12.91 12.53 24.10
C LYS A 493 -11.90 13.66 23.92
N VAL A 494 -11.76 14.52 24.93
CA VAL A 494 -10.74 15.60 24.98
C VAL A 494 -9.31 15.09 24.71
N ASN A 495 -9.00 13.86 25.14
CA ASN A 495 -7.71 13.20 24.95
C ASN A 495 -7.72 12.09 23.87
N GLY A 496 -8.72 12.09 22.98
CA GLY A 496 -8.85 11.15 21.88
C GLY A 496 -9.34 9.73 22.24
N PRO A 497 -9.41 8.79 21.27
CA PRO A 497 -9.01 8.96 19.87
C PRO A 497 -9.74 10.08 19.13
N PHE A 498 -9.02 10.87 18.32
CA PHE A 498 -9.57 12.09 17.69
C PHE A 498 -10.24 11.86 16.33
N LYS A 499 -10.26 10.61 15.86
CA LYS A 499 -10.88 10.13 14.61
C LYS A 499 -11.29 8.66 14.79
N ASN A 500 -12.22 8.17 13.98
CA ASN A 500 -12.58 6.76 13.93
C ASN A 500 -11.50 5.92 13.22
N ASP A 501 -11.63 4.58 13.27
CA ASP A 501 -10.68 3.66 12.66
C ASP A 501 -10.75 3.67 11.12
N VAL A 502 -11.88 4.11 10.56
CA VAL A 502 -12.10 4.30 9.10
C VAL A 502 -11.34 5.53 8.55
N TYR A 503 -10.87 6.46 9.39
CA TYR A 503 -10.23 7.70 8.93
C TYR A 503 -8.92 7.50 8.14
N ASN A 504 -8.32 6.32 8.24
CA ASN A 504 -7.15 5.91 7.45
C ASN A 504 -7.54 5.49 6.01
N GLY A 505 -8.83 5.32 5.75
CA GLY A 505 -9.46 4.80 4.54
C GLY A 505 -9.50 5.75 3.35
N LEU A 506 -8.33 6.14 2.84
CA LEU A 506 -8.12 6.23 1.38
C LEU A 506 -7.25 5.08 0.85
N ALA A 507 -6.88 4.12 1.71
CA ALA A 507 -6.40 2.81 1.34
C ALA A 507 -6.75 1.79 2.43
N ALA A 508 -7.95 1.23 2.37
CA ALA A 508 -8.34 0.04 3.13
C ALA A 508 -8.87 -1.01 2.15
N PRO A 509 -8.39 -2.27 2.18
CA PRO A 509 -9.10 -3.35 1.51
C PRO A 509 -10.46 -3.52 2.21
N TRP A 510 -11.52 -3.62 1.41
CA TRP A 510 -12.89 -3.73 1.92
C TRP A 510 -13.08 -5.09 2.63
N GLN A 511 -12.84 -5.14 3.94
CA GLN A 511 -13.31 -6.21 4.81
C GLN A 511 -14.61 -5.77 5.48
N ILE A 512 -15.72 -6.38 5.04
CA ILE A 512 -17.02 -6.27 5.70
C ILE A 512 -16.95 -7.10 6.99
N ASP A 513 -17.19 -6.49 8.15
CA ASP A 513 -17.27 -7.22 9.41
C ASP A 513 -18.62 -7.97 9.47
N ARG A 514 -18.64 -9.23 9.92
CA ARG A 514 -19.89 -9.97 10.11
C ARG A 514 -20.83 -9.30 11.12
N ARG A 515 -20.32 -8.41 11.98
CA ARG A 515 -21.11 -7.59 12.92
C ARG A 515 -21.93 -6.50 12.22
N ASP A 516 -21.48 -6.01 11.06
CA ASP A 516 -22.21 -5.01 10.28
C ASP A 516 -23.50 -5.60 9.65
N VAL A 517 -23.61 -6.92 9.57
CA VAL A 517 -24.80 -7.64 9.05
C VAL A 517 -25.87 -7.84 10.13
N ASN A 518 -25.49 -7.97 11.41
CA ASN A 518 -26.39 -8.35 12.50
C ASN A 518 -26.70 -7.22 13.50
N GLY A 519 -26.33 -5.97 13.20
CA GLY A 519 -26.31 -4.87 14.18
C GLY A 519 -27.64 -4.21 14.56
N SER A 520 -28.69 -4.25 13.72
CA SER A 520 -29.84 -3.34 13.91
C SER A 520 -31.25 -3.86 13.58
N HIS A 521 -31.42 -5.06 13.01
CA HIS A 521 -32.73 -5.48 12.44
C HIS A 521 -33.28 -6.84 12.88
N GLY A 522 -32.82 -7.38 14.02
CA GLY A 522 -33.64 -8.31 14.82
C GLY A 522 -33.88 -9.71 14.27
N GLY A 523 -33.00 -10.25 13.42
CA GLY A 523 -33.02 -11.66 13.02
C GLY A 523 -31.66 -12.32 13.28
N GLU A 524 -31.63 -13.37 14.11
CA GLU A 524 -30.44 -14.20 14.30
C GLU A 524 -30.36 -15.27 13.20
N TRP A 525 -29.22 -15.34 12.51
CA TRP A 525 -28.93 -16.44 11.60
C TRP A 525 -28.59 -17.72 12.40
N PRO A 526 -29.10 -18.92 12.05
CA PRO A 526 -28.83 -20.14 12.79
C PRO A 526 -27.33 -20.46 12.86
N SER A 527 -26.85 -20.86 14.05
CA SER A 527 -25.43 -21.18 14.31
C SER A 527 -24.87 -22.34 13.49
N GLU A 528 -25.74 -23.15 12.89
CA GLU A 528 -25.40 -24.37 12.14
C GLU A 528 -25.53 -24.22 10.62
N ALA A 529 -25.88 -23.01 10.14
CA ALA A 529 -25.89 -22.71 8.71
C ALA A 529 -24.46 -22.63 8.17
N ALA A 530 -23.96 -23.74 7.60
CA ALA A 530 -22.73 -23.74 6.82
C ALA A 530 -22.92 -22.82 5.60
N VAL A 531 -22.07 -21.79 5.49
CA VAL A 531 -22.15 -20.82 4.39
C VAL A 531 -21.02 -21.07 3.40
N ASP A 532 -21.31 -21.85 2.37
CA ASP A 532 -20.40 -22.09 1.27
C ASP A 532 -20.35 -20.85 0.35
N PHE A 533 -19.31 -20.04 0.54
CA PHE A 533 -19.02 -18.87 -0.28
C PHE A 533 -17.87 -19.16 -1.26
N TRP A 534 -18.01 -18.70 -2.51
CA TRP A 534 -16.88 -18.51 -3.42
C TRP A 534 -17.02 -17.18 -4.18
N VAL A 535 -15.97 -16.35 -4.15
CA VAL A 535 -15.79 -15.18 -5.04
C VAL A 535 -14.31 -15.09 -5.45
N SER A 536 -14.03 -15.29 -6.73
CA SER A 536 -12.73 -15.13 -7.40
C SER A 536 -12.93 -15.41 -8.89
N THR A 537 -12.26 -14.77 -9.86
CA THR A 537 -11.26 -13.68 -9.86
C THR A 537 -11.65 -12.62 -10.91
N ASP A 538 -11.10 -11.40 -10.83
CA ASP A 538 -11.17 -10.32 -11.84
C ASP A 538 -12.57 -9.93 -12.40
N THR A 539 -13.64 -10.42 -11.77
CA THR A 539 -15.03 -10.26 -12.21
C THR A 539 -15.94 -10.15 -10.99
N GLY A 540 -16.81 -9.14 -10.96
CA GLY A 540 -17.70 -8.89 -9.82
C GLY A 540 -18.95 -9.79 -9.82
N LYS A 541 -19.58 -10.00 -8.65
CA LYS A 541 -21.01 -10.37 -8.52
C LYS A 541 -21.58 -10.21 -7.09
N VAL A 542 -22.87 -10.54 -6.94
CA VAL A 542 -23.85 -10.01 -5.97
C VAL A 542 -24.39 -11.13 -5.03
N CYS A 543 -25.05 -10.75 -3.93
CA CYS A 543 -25.62 -11.58 -2.84
C CYS A 543 -27.11 -11.97 -3.09
N PHE A 544 -27.78 -12.99 -2.51
CA PHE A 544 -27.48 -14.19 -1.68
C PHE A 544 -28.68 -15.18 -1.82
N ALA A 545 -28.53 -16.47 -1.48
CA ALA A 545 -29.66 -17.40 -1.20
C ALA A 545 -29.23 -18.61 -0.32
N PRO A 546 -30.10 -19.20 0.52
CA PRO A 546 -29.77 -20.38 1.36
C PRO A 546 -29.87 -21.72 0.58
N ALA A 547 -29.00 -22.67 0.93
CA ALA A 547 -28.68 -23.85 0.09
C ALA A 547 -29.61 -25.08 0.25
N THR A 548 -30.69 -25.01 1.03
CA THR A 548 -31.50 -26.19 1.43
C THR A 548 -32.91 -26.23 0.82
N LEU A 549 -33.08 -25.70 -0.40
CA LEU A 549 -34.34 -25.81 -1.16
C LEU A 549 -34.09 -26.58 -2.46
N ALA A 550 -34.96 -27.55 -2.75
CA ALA A 550 -34.85 -28.37 -3.96
C ALA A 550 -35.14 -27.55 -5.22
N HIS A 551 -34.49 -27.90 -6.34
CA HIS A 551 -34.70 -27.20 -7.61
C HIS A 551 -36.17 -27.23 -8.05
N GLY A 552 -36.70 -26.06 -8.44
CA GLY A 552 -38.03 -25.92 -9.05
C GLY A 552 -39.17 -25.57 -8.10
N GLN A 553 -38.89 -25.13 -6.86
CA GLN A 553 -39.92 -24.81 -5.86
C GLN A 553 -39.97 -23.33 -5.49
N TYR A 554 -41.15 -22.72 -5.52
CA TYR A 554 -41.39 -21.32 -5.15
C TYR A 554 -42.01 -21.23 -3.76
N HIS A 555 -41.62 -20.24 -2.96
CA HIS A 555 -42.08 -20.08 -1.58
C HIS A 555 -42.30 -18.61 -1.21
N LYS A 556 -43.29 -18.34 -0.35
CA LYS A 556 -43.53 -17.02 0.24
C LYS A 556 -43.84 -17.15 1.74
N GLN A 557 -43.21 -16.31 2.56
CA GLN A 557 -43.53 -16.21 3.98
C GLN A 557 -44.85 -15.47 4.18
N VAL A 558 -45.74 -16.03 4.99
CA VAL A 558 -47.06 -15.46 5.31
C VAL A 558 -47.30 -15.62 6.81
N GLY A 559 -46.97 -14.59 7.57
CA GLY A 559 -46.87 -14.68 9.03
C GLY A 559 -45.54 -15.33 9.44
N GLU A 560 -45.59 -16.26 10.40
CA GLU A 560 -44.40 -17.02 10.83
C GLU A 560 -44.13 -18.26 9.94
N ASP A 561 -45.09 -18.67 9.11
CA ASP A 561 -45.02 -19.86 8.25
C ASP A 561 -44.65 -19.56 6.79
N TRP A 562 -44.19 -20.58 6.07
CA TRP A 562 -43.85 -20.54 4.64
C TRP A 562 -44.84 -21.34 3.79
N LEU A 563 -45.49 -20.68 2.83
CA LEU A 563 -46.35 -21.32 1.82
C LEU A 563 -45.56 -21.66 0.55
N HIS A 564 -45.89 -22.80 -0.06
CA HIS A 564 -45.23 -23.38 -1.23
C HIS A 564 -46.12 -23.32 -2.49
N PHE A 565 -45.52 -23.08 -3.64
CA PHE A 565 -46.14 -23.00 -4.96
C PHE A 565 -45.29 -23.75 -6.01
N GLU A 566 -45.92 -24.42 -6.96
CA GLU A 566 -45.22 -25.19 -8.00
C GLU A 566 -44.67 -24.30 -9.12
N HIS A 567 -45.34 -23.18 -9.43
CA HIS A 567 -44.93 -22.25 -10.50
C HIS A 567 -44.98 -20.79 -10.06
N CYS A 568 -44.11 -19.93 -10.62
CA CYS A 568 -43.97 -18.53 -10.18
C CYS A 568 -45.26 -17.71 -10.40
N GLU A 569 -46.00 -18.01 -11.45
CA GLU A 569 -47.30 -17.40 -11.81
C GLU A 569 -48.39 -17.62 -10.74
N GLN A 570 -48.24 -18.65 -9.90
CA GLN A 570 -49.19 -19.00 -8.85
C GLN A 570 -48.96 -18.19 -7.56
N ALA A 571 -47.82 -17.50 -7.43
CA ALA A 571 -47.56 -16.60 -6.32
C ALA A 571 -48.28 -15.26 -6.57
N PRO A 572 -49.23 -14.82 -5.70
CA PRO A 572 -50.02 -13.62 -5.97
C PRO A 572 -49.16 -12.35 -5.96
N GLY A 573 -49.24 -11.59 -7.06
CA GLY A 573 -48.44 -10.40 -7.32
C GLY A 573 -48.71 -9.25 -6.33
N ASN A 574 -47.62 -8.66 -5.84
CA ASN A 574 -47.51 -7.38 -5.13
C ASN A 574 -48.69 -6.95 -4.24
N ALA A 575 -48.78 -7.58 -3.07
CA ALA A 575 -49.27 -6.93 -1.86
C ALA A 575 -48.21 -7.00 -0.76
N GLY A 576 -47.67 -5.84 -0.37
CA GLY A 576 -46.91 -5.60 0.87
C GLY A 576 -45.53 -6.28 1.01
N GLY A 577 -44.47 -5.48 0.86
CA GLY A 577 -43.13 -5.80 1.37
C GLY A 577 -42.26 -6.70 0.48
N PHE A 578 -40.96 -6.42 0.50
CA PHE A 578 -39.85 -7.20 -0.07
C PHE A 578 -39.88 -7.40 -1.59
N HIS A 579 -38.98 -6.70 -2.29
CA HIS A 579 -38.68 -6.92 -3.71
C HIS A 579 -37.17 -7.19 -3.88
N GLY A 580 -36.80 -8.45 -4.02
CA GLY A 580 -35.54 -8.83 -4.63
C GLY A 580 -35.71 -8.93 -6.15
N CYS A 581 -34.70 -8.52 -6.92
CA CYS A 581 -34.69 -8.79 -8.36
C CYS A 581 -34.43 -10.27 -8.62
N CYS A 582 -35.47 -11.02 -9.00
CA CYS A 582 -35.30 -12.30 -9.66
C CYS A 582 -35.14 -12.07 -11.17
N ILE A 583 -33.93 -12.27 -11.69
CA ILE A 583 -33.71 -12.45 -13.14
C ILE A 583 -33.92 -13.94 -13.41
N ASP A 584 -34.84 -14.29 -14.29
CA ASP A 584 -34.94 -15.67 -14.78
C ASP A 584 -33.72 -15.99 -15.64
N THR A 585 -32.94 -16.98 -15.22
CA THR A 585 -31.71 -17.44 -15.85
C THR A 585 -31.87 -18.77 -16.58
N GLN A 586 -33.09 -19.33 -16.66
CA GLN A 586 -33.32 -20.68 -17.18
C GLN A 586 -33.57 -20.76 -18.69
N GLN A 587 -33.54 -19.65 -19.45
CA GLN A 587 -33.61 -19.72 -20.90
C GLN A 587 -32.28 -20.21 -21.53
N PRO A 588 -32.27 -21.32 -22.31
CA PRO A 588 -31.03 -21.84 -22.88
C PRO A 588 -30.35 -20.83 -23.81
N GLY A 589 -29.10 -20.45 -23.49
CA GLY A 589 -28.30 -19.51 -24.28
C GLY A 589 -28.42 -18.04 -23.88
N SER A 590 -29.27 -17.69 -22.89
CA SER A 590 -29.42 -16.30 -22.41
C SER A 590 -28.26 -15.85 -21.50
N GLY A 591 -27.15 -15.45 -22.11
CA GLY A 591 -26.12 -14.68 -21.42
C GLY A 591 -26.52 -13.20 -21.33
N TRP A 592 -26.40 -12.62 -20.13
CA TRP A 592 -26.54 -11.18 -19.90
C TRP A 592 -25.18 -10.58 -19.53
N THR A 593 -24.79 -9.52 -20.22
CA THR A 593 -23.52 -8.82 -20.02
C THR A 593 -23.76 -7.41 -19.50
N VAL A 594 -23.03 -7.00 -18.45
CA VAL A 594 -22.97 -5.61 -18.01
C VAL A 594 -22.15 -4.83 -19.04
N VAL A 595 -22.76 -3.86 -19.71
CA VAL A 595 -22.08 -3.07 -20.77
C VAL A 595 -21.70 -1.67 -20.33
N ALA A 596 -22.39 -1.11 -19.33
CA ALA A 596 -22.09 0.21 -18.76
C ALA A 596 -22.71 0.35 -17.37
N LYS A 597 -22.01 1.02 -16.44
CA LYS A 597 -22.65 1.64 -15.27
C LYS A 597 -22.88 3.11 -15.61
N LEU A 598 -24.08 3.62 -15.38
CA LEU A 598 -24.39 5.02 -15.68
C LEU A 598 -23.73 5.98 -14.68
N SER A 599 -23.38 5.49 -13.48
CA SER A 599 -22.58 6.20 -12.48
C SER A 599 -21.17 6.56 -12.97
N ASP A 600 -20.56 5.74 -13.84
CA ASP A 600 -19.24 6.01 -14.45
C ASP A 600 -19.29 7.22 -15.43
N PHE A 601 -20.49 7.58 -15.90
CA PHE A 601 -20.76 8.76 -16.73
C PHE A 601 -21.36 9.93 -15.94
N GLY A 602 -21.28 9.89 -14.60
CA GLY A 602 -21.77 10.95 -13.72
C GLY A 602 -23.27 10.95 -13.45
N LEU A 603 -24.04 9.99 -14.00
CA LEU A 603 -25.47 9.83 -13.72
C LEU A 603 -25.66 9.08 -12.39
N VAL A 604 -25.63 9.84 -11.30
CA VAL A 604 -25.89 9.38 -9.93
C VAL A 604 -27.02 10.22 -9.35
N MET A 605 -28.13 9.58 -8.94
CA MET A 605 -29.15 10.25 -8.14
C MET A 605 -28.78 10.20 -6.66
N GLY A 606 -28.85 11.36 -5.99
CA GLY A 606 -28.60 11.50 -4.57
C GLY A 606 -29.22 12.77 -4.00
N ARG A 607 -29.46 12.76 -2.69
CA ARG A 607 -29.98 13.89 -1.88
C ARG A 607 -29.07 14.07 -0.66
N ASP A 608 -29.19 15.19 0.06
CA ASP A 608 -28.34 15.58 1.22
C ASP A 608 -28.31 14.58 2.41
N ALA A 609 -29.00 13.44 2.32
CA ALA A 609 -29.00 12.36 3.31
C ALA A 609 -28.10 11.15 2.95
N GLY A 610 -27.34 11.20 1.85
CA GLY A 610 -26.25 10.25 1.57
C GLY A 610 -26.62 8.89 0.97
N LEU A 611 -27.89 8.67 0.59
CA LEU A 611 -28.30 7.50 -0.20
C LEU A 611 -27.91 7.66 -1.68
N ARG A 612 -27.14 6.70 -2.21
CA ARG A 612 -26.72 6.63 -3.60
C ARG A 612 -27.50 5.52 -4.31
N VAL A 613 -28.19 5.85 -5.40
CA VAL A 613 -28.83 4.86 -6.28
C VAL A 613 -28.08 4.79 -7.59
N GLU A 614 -27.58 3.60 -7.93
CA GLU A 614 -26.79 3.36 -9.14
C GLU A 614 -27.60 2.61 -10.19
N PHE A 615 -27.42 2.95 -11.46
CA PHE A 615 -28.09 2.32 -12.59
C PHE A 615 -27.08 1.60 -13.49
N THR A 616 -27.38 0.36 -13.85
CA THR A 616 -26.51 -0.48 -14.70
C THR A 616 -27.25 -0.94 -15.94
N ALA A 617 -26.62 -0.81 -17.11
CA ALA A 617 -27.13 -1.31 -18.37
C ALA A 617 -26.66 -2.75 -18.62
N LEU A 618 -27.62 -3.62 -18.90
CA LEU A 618 -27.46 -5.05 -19.19
C LEU A 618 -27.88 -5.32 -20.64
N VAL A 619 -27.14 -6.17 -21.35
CA VAL A 619 -27.47 -6.60 -22.72
C VAL A 619 -27.48 -8.12 -22.79
N ARG A 620 -28.56 -8.69 -23.34
CA ARG A 620 -28.68 -10.13 -23.64
C ARG A 620 -28.02 -10.44 -24.99
N ASN A 621 -27.55 -11.67 -25.15
CA ASN A 621 -26.82 -12.14 -26.35
C ASN A 621 -27.56 -11.90 -27.70
N ASP A 622 -28.88 -11.77 -27.69
CA ASP A 622 -29.77 -11.49 -28.83
C ASP A 622 -30.15 -9.99 -28.97
N CYS A 623 -29.38 -9.11 -28.32
CA CYS A 623 -29.48 -7.64 -28.38
C CYS A 623 -30.68 -6.99 -27.67
N GLU A 624 -31.43 -7.70 -26.81
CA GLU A 624 -32.29 -7.02 -25.83
C GLU A 624 -31.44 -6.28 -24.78
N ALA A 625 -31.81 -5.03 -24.47
CA ALA A 625 -31.11 -4.18 -23.50
C ALA A 625 -32.06 -3.72 -22.39
N LEU A 626 -31.58 -3.74 -21.15
CA LEU A 626 -32.35 -3.36 -19.96
C LEU A 626 -31.50 -2.52 -19.01
N VAL A 627 -32.12 -1.66 -18.20
CA VAL A 627 -31.44 -0.95 -17.11
C VAL A 627 -32.01 -1.41 -15.78
N ALA A 628 -31.14 -1.82 -14.87
CA ALA A 628 -31.47 -2.19 -13.50
C ALA A 628 -30.97 -1.12 -12.51
N SER A 629 -31.82 -0.78 -11.54
CA SER A 629 -31.45 0.03 -10.38
C SER A 629 -30.83 -0.86 -9.30
N VAL A 630 -29.81 -0.34 -8.61
CA VAL A 630 -29.12 -1.01 -7.50
C VAL A 630 -29.13 -0.06 -6.29
N GLY A 631 -30.06 -0.28 -5.36
CA GLY A 631 -30.20 0.51 -4.14
C GLY A 631 -31.55 0.33 -3.43
N ALA A 632 -31.61 0.66 -2.14
CA ALA A 632 -32.86 0.73 -1.37
C ALA A 632 -33.68 1.97 -1.80
N HIS A 633 -34.98 1.81 -2.02
CA HIS A 633 -35.73 2.71 -2.90
C HIS A 633 -36.95 3.38 -2.23
N ASP A 634 -36.76 4.59 -1.68
CA ASP A 634 -37.88 5.48 -1.29
C ASP A 634 -37.84 6.89 -1.92
N GLU A 635 -36.69 7.42 -2.37
CA GLU A 635 -36.59 8.83 -2.82
C GLU A 635 -35.96 9.09 -4.22
N CYS A 636 -36.12 8.19 -5.20
CA CYS A 636 -35.76 8.48 -6.60
C CYS A 636 -36.72 9.49 -7.26
N ARG A 637 -36.52 10.80 -7.01
CA ARG A 637 -37.34 11.90 -7.56
C ARG A 637 -36.52 13.11 -8.04
N SER A 638 -35.73 12.97 -9.12
CA SER A 638 -35.21 14.10 -9.95
C SER A 638 -34.46 13.59 -11.20
N LEU A 639 -34.80 14.06 -12.41
CA LEU A 639 -34.12 13.71 -13.68
C LEU A 639 -34.06 14.91 -14.63
N PHE A 640 -33.01 15.00 -15.46
CA PHE A 640 -32.75 16.08 -16.43
C PHE A 640 -32.74 15.57 -17.88
N CYS A 641 -32.90 16.49 -18.85
CA CYS A 641 -32.60 16.27 -20.27
C CYS A 641 -31.27 16.94 -20.67
N VAL A 642 -30.63 16.47 -21.74
CA VAL A 642 -29.41 17.06 -22.33
C VAL A 642 -29.56 17.11 -23.84
N ASP A 643 -29.79 18.29 -24.40
CA ASP A 643 -30.18 18.46 -25.81
C ASP A 643 -28.97 18.56 -26.78
N GLU A 644 -27.80 19.00 -26.30
CA GLU A 644 -26.56 19.11 -27.08
C GLU A 644 -25.37 18.56 -26.26
N VAL A 645 -24.50 17.77 -26.89
CA VAL A 645 -23.22 17.34 -26.31
C VAL A 645 -22.08 17.85 -27.18
N VAL A 646 -21.21 18.68 -26.61
CA VAL A 646 -20.06 19.27 -27.31
C VAL A 646 -18.78 18.56 -26.85
N LEU A 647 -18.04 17.99 -27.79
CA LEU A 647 -16.76 17.32 -27.55
C LEU A 647 -15.60 18.11 -28.17
N ALA A 648 -14.37 17.82 -27.75
CA ALA A 648 -13.17 18.53 -28.20
C ALA A 648 -12.89 18.45 -29.71
N SER A 649 -13.55 17.54 -30.43
CA SER A 649 -13.46 17.36 -31.89
C SER A 649 -14.61 18.00 -32.69
N GLY A 650 -15.61 18.60 -32.02
CA GLY A 650 -16.77 19.22 -32.68
C GLY A 650 -18.10 18.95 -31.96
N ARG A 651 -19.17 19.59 -32.46
CA ARG A 651 -20.54 19.44 -31.96
C ARG A 651 -21.24 18.23 -32.58
N VAL A 652 -22.10 17.56 -31.82
CA VAL A 652 -23.04 16.55 -32.33
C VAL A 652 -24.43 16.84 -31.77
N LEU A 653 -25.41 17.01 -32.66
CA LEU A 653 -26.84 17.03 -32.34
C LEU A 653 -27.38 15.60 -32.25
N LEU A 654 -28.36 15.37 -31.37
CA LEU A 654 -29.11 14.13 -31.25
C LEU A 654 -30.44 14.25 -32.02
N SER A 655 -30.67 13.34 -32.97
CA SER A 655 -31.91 12.95 -33.68
C SER A 655 -32.98 14.02 -33.99
N ASP A 656 -33.47 14.04 -35.22
CA ASP A 656 -34.61 14.88 -35.62
C ASP A 656 -35.87 14.41 -34.86
N PRO A 657 -36.63 15.30 -34.18
CA PRO A 657 -37.90 14.94 -33.53
C PRO A 657 -38.91 14.22 -34.44
N ALA A 658 -38.80 14.34 -35.76
CA ALA A 658 -39.58 13.58 -36.72
C ALA A 658 -39.36 12.05 -36.63
N GLU A 659 -38.18 11.57 -36.22
CA GLU A 659 -37.86 10.14 -36.06
C GLU A 659 -38.63 9.50 -34.87
N LEU A 660 -39.17 10.30 -33.95
CA LEU A 660 -40.02 9.82 -32.86
C LEU A 660 -41.51 9.72 -33.24
N MET A 661 -41.94 10.24 -34.40
CA MET A 661 -43.34 10.15 -34.83
C MET A 661 -43.76 8.75 -35.26
N GLU A 662 -42.83 7.85 -35.63
CA GLU A 662 -43.13 6.43 -35.91
C GLU A 662 -43.58 5.66 -34.65
N PHE A 663 -43.34 6.20 -33.45
CA PHE A 663 -43.76 5.62 -32.17
C PHE A 663 -45.06 6.22 -31.59
N GLY A 664 -45.81 6.99 -32.39
CA GLY A 664 -47.24 7.26 -32.15
C GLY A 664 -47.59 8.31 -31.09
N VAL A 665 -46.65 9.15 -30.65
CA VAL A 665 -46.93 10.22 -29.67
C VAL A 665 -47.50 11.46 -30.35
N ASN A 666 -48.81 11.69 -30.19
CA ASN A 666 -49.52 12.79 -30.84
C ASN A 666 -49.58 14.04 -29.92
N PRO A 667 -48.99 15.20 -30.27
CA PRO A 667 -48.81 16.33 -29.35
C PRO A 667 -50.05 17.25 -29.30
N GLY A 668 -51.22 16.70 -28.95
CA GLY A 668 -52.52 17.33 -29.24
C GLY A 668 -53.57 17.43 -28.12
N GLU A 669 -53.29 16.96 -26.89
CA GLU A 669 -54.30 16.98 -25.80
C GLU A 669 -53.88 17.82 -24.58
N ASN A 670 -54.89 18.35 -23.89
CA ASN A 670 -54.77 19.53 -23.03
C ASN A 670 -54.01 19.26 -21.70
N PRO A 671 -53.22 20.22 -21.16
CA PRO A 671 -52.35 19.96 -20.02
C PRO A 671 -53.03 19.74 -18.65
N GLU A 672 -54.35 19.95 -18.54
CA GLU A 672 -55.04 20.02 -17.23
C GLU A 672 -55.72 18.70 -16.80
N ASP A 673 -55.94 17.73 -17.70
CA ASP A 673 -56.57 16.45 -17.36
C ASP A 673 -55.57 15.29 -17.11
N ALA A 674 -54.27 15.50 -17.33
CA ALA A 674 -53.22 14.48 -17.20
C ALA A 674 -52.82 14.13 -15.75
N ALA A 675 -53.74 14.25 -14.79
CA ALA A 675 -53.49 14.02 -13.36
C ALA A 675 -53.67 12.56 -12.90
N SER A 676 -54.14 11.65 -13.75
CA SER A 676 -54.57 10.29 -13.35
C SER A 676 -54.05 9.11 -14.20
N SER A 677 -53.24 9.33 -15.24
CA SER A 677 -52.60 8.26 -16.02
C SER A 677 -51.09 8.51 -16.18
N CYS A 678 -50.29 7.96 -15.25
CA CYS A 678 -48.83 7.98 -15.32
C CYS A 678 -48.25 6.81 -16.14
N ASP A 679 -48.88 6.47 -17.27
CA ASP A 679 -48.35 5.50 -18.23
C ASP A 679 -47.85 6.25 -19.47
N GLY A 680 -46.54 6.13 -19.71
CA GLY A 680 -45.94 6.50 -20.99
C GLY A 680 -46.28 5.46 -22.08
N PRO A 681 -45.52 5.38 -23.18
CA PRO A 681 -45.77 4.38 -24.21
C PRO A 681 -45.81 2.98 -23.60
N ALA A 682 -46.85 2.21 -23.95
CA ALA A 682 -47.18 0.95 -23.29
C ALA A 682 -46.03 -0.06 -23.37
N VAL A 683 -45.38 -0.30 -22.24
CA VAL A 683 -44.38 -1.36 -22.09
C VAL A 683 -45.09 -2.71 -22.12
N PRO A 684 -44.55 -3.76 -22.78
CA PRO A 684 -45.20 -5.07 -22.86
C PRO A 684 -45.64 -5.62 -21.48
N SER A 685 -46.83 -6.23 -21.46
CA SER A 685 -47.47 -6.76 -20.25
C SER A 685 -46.58 -7.78 -19.54
N GLY A 686 -46.00 -7.37 -18.40
CA GLY A 686 -45.02 -8.14 -17.63
C GLY A 686 -43.88 -7.27 -17.07
N MET A 687 -43.63 -6.09 -17.64
CA MET A 687 -42.61 -5.16 -17.17
C MET A 687 -43.23 -4.02 -16.34
N GLY A 688 -43.01 -4.04 -15.02
CA GLY A 688 -43.53 -3.03 -14.09
C GLY A 688 -42.89 -1.64 -14.23
N ALA A 689 -43.51 -0.63 -13.61
CA ALA A 689 -43.04 0.76 -13.66
C ALA A 689 -41.60 0.92 -13.11
N GLY A 690 -40.65 1.20 -14.01
CA GLY A 690 -39.23 1.32 -13.69
C GLY A 690 -38.27 1.20 -14.89
N TYR A 691 -38.75 0.70 -16.03
CA TYR A 691 -37.95 0.53 -17.24
C TYR A 691 -38.01 1.76 -18.15
N TYR A 692 -36.85 2.18 -18.67
CA TYR A 692 -36.69 3.26 -19.64
C TYR A 692 -36.18 2.71 -20.98
N PRO A 693 -36.61 3.25 -22.14
CA PRO A 693 -36.08 2.83 -23.43
C PRO A 693 -34.59 3.16 -23.55
N VAL A 694 -33.80 2.19 -24.02
CA VAL A 694 -32.37 2.35 -24.25
C VAL A 694 -32.01 2.00 -25.69
N PHE A 695 -31.33 2.93 -26.36
CA PHE A 695 -30.82 2.79 -27.71
C PHE A 695 -29.30 2.62 -27.68
N ILE A 696 -28.81 1.51 -28.23
CA ILE A 696 -27.38 1.19 -28.28
C ILE A 696 -26.89 1.40 -29.71
N SER A 697 -25.83 2.20 -29.89
CA SER A 697 -25.15 2.36 -31.17
C SER A 697 -23.83 1.60 -31.18
N ARG A 698 -23.50 1.02 -32.32
CA ARG A 698 -22.28 0.25 -32.56
C ARG A 698 -21.43 0.90 -33.63
N ASP A 699 -20.12 0.70 -33.56
CA ASP A 699 -19.19 1.12 -34.61
C ASP A 699 -19.14 0.12 -35.78
N LYS A 700 -18.26 0.37 -36.75
CA LYS A 700 -18.14 -0.45 -37.97
C LYS A 700 -17.53 -1.83 -37.71
N GLU A 701 -16.95 -2.03 -36.53
CA GLU A 701 -16.43 -3.30 -36.03
C GLU A 701 -17.41 -3.97 -35.03
N ASP A 702 -18.68 -3.53 -35.04
CA ASP A 702 -19.81 -3.98 -34.21
C ASP A 702 -19.64 -3.79 -32.68
N ARG A 703 -18.67 -2.97 -32.26
CA ARG A 703 -18.43 -2.69 -30.83
C ARG A 703 -19.40 -1.61 -30.35
N ILE A 704 -19.96 -1.79 -29.16
CA ILE A 704 -20.81 -0.77 -28.52
C ILE A 704 -19.99 0.51 -28.31
N CYS A 705 -20.39 1.59 -28.97
CA CYS A 705 -19.72 2.90 -28.91
C CYS A 705 -20.60 3.99 -28.29
N ARG A 706 -21.91 3.75 -28.15
CA ARG A 706 -22.87 4.67 -27.50
C ARG A 706 -24.02 3.90 -26.85
N VAL A 707 -24.47 4.39 -25.71
CA VAL A 707 -25.72 4.00 -25.05
C VAL A 707 -26.52 5.28 -24.77
N THR A 708 -27.78 5.33 -25.19
CA THR A 708 -28.66 6.51 -25.08
C THR A 708 -29.94 6.11 -24.39
N VAL A 709 -30.37 6.83 -23.35
CA VAL A 709 -31.58 6.54 -22.57
C VAL A 709 -32.62 7.64 -22.81
N ALA A 710 -33.86 7.27 -23.12
CA ALA A 710 -34.93 8.23 -23.40
C ALA A 710 -35.84 8.47 -22.18
N PHE A 711 -36.24 9.73 -21.97
CA PHE A 711 -37.07 10.16 -20.84
C PHE A 711 -38.28 10.99 -21.30
N HIS A 712 -39.35 10.98 -20.50
CA HIS A 712 -40.60 11.69 -20.83
C HIS A 712 -40.54 13.19 -20.46
N PRO A 713 -40.90 14.14 -21.35
CA PRO A 713 -40.67 15.58 -21.14
C PRO A 713 -41.37 16.20 -19.91
N ALA A 714 -42.56 15.72 -19.56
CA ALA A 714 -43.45 16.35 -18.56
C ALA A 714 -42.94 16.36 -17.10
N ARG A 715 -41.71 15.91 -16.83
CA ARG A 715 -41.11 15.87 -15.48
C ARG A 715 -39.87 16.77 -15.31
N ALA A 716 -39.49 17.54 -16.32
CA ALA A 716 -38.27 18.35 -16.33
C ALA A 716 -38.23 19.55 -15.35
N THR A 717 -39.38 20.06 -14.89
CA THR A 717 -39.47 21.36 -14.18
C THR A 717 -39.14 21.35 -12.68
N LYS A 718 -38.58 20.25 -12.14
CA LYS A 718 -38.40 20.05 -10.69
C LYS A 718 -36.95 19.82 -10.21
N VAL A 719 -35.94 20.23 -10.97
CA VAL A 719 -34.53 19.99 -10.61
C VAL A 719 -33.68 21.26 -10.49
N CYS A 720 -32.68 21.22 -9.60
CA CYS A 720 -31.91 22.35 -9.08
C CYS A 720 -31.05 23.05 -10.16
N PRO A 721 -31.03 24.40 -10.23
CA PRO A 721 -30.44 25.17 -11.35
C PRO A 721 -28.92 25.36 -11.26
N ARG A 722 -28.14 24.32 -10.92
CA ARG A 722 -26.69 24.44 -10.65
C ARG A 722 -25.76 23.59 -11.54
N PHE A 723 -26.26 23.09 -12.66
CA PHE A 723 -25.42 22.57 -13.75
C PHE A 723 -26.03 22.96 -15.12
N PRO A 724 -25.23 23.40 -16.11
CA PRO A 724 -23.78 23.61 -16.05
C PRO A 724 -23.40 24.85 -15.19
N PRO A 725 -22.12 25.02 -14.81
CA PRO A 725 -21.67 26.30 -14.27
C PRO A 725 -21.91 27.41 -15.32
N GLU A 726 -22.61 28.47 -14.92
CA GLU A 726 -22.78 29.64 -15.79
C GLU A 726 -21.40 30.22 -16.17
N ALA A 727 -21.10 30.21 -17.46
CA ALA A 727 -20.11 31.11 -18.00
C ALA A 727 -20.61 32.54 -17.77
N ARG A 728 -19.93 33.29 -16.88
CA ARG A 728 -20.15 34.73 -16.74
C ARG A 728 -19.65 35.47 -17.99
N GLU A 729 -20.49 35.54 -19.02
CA GLU A 729 -20.49 36.66 -19.95
C GLU A 729 -21.92 37.19 -20.11
N ALA A 730 -22.03 38.51 -20.13
CA ALA A 730 -23.28 39.21 -19.86
C ALA A 730 -24.25 39.20 -21.04
N LYS A 731 -25.56 39.30 -20.74
CA LYS A 731 -26.49 40.02 -21.60
C LYS A 731 -27.61 40.72 -20.82
N GLU A 732 -27.53 42.04 -20.87
CA GLU A 732 -28.64 43.00 -21.06
C GLU A 732 -29.96 42.70 -20.33
N ALA A 733 -30.19 43.45 -19.24
CA ALA A 733 -31.52 43.67 -18.72
C ALA A 733 -32.41 44.32 -19.80
N SER A 734 -33.57 43.71 -20.08
CA SER A 734 -34.57 44.30 -20.96
C SER A 734 -35.42 45.33 -20.22
N SER A 735 -35.60 46.51 -20.84
CA SER A 735 -36.73 47.45 -20.68
C SER A 735 -37.29 47.68 -19.26
N LYS A 736 -37.14 48.86 -18.65
CA LYS A 736 -37.82 50.10 -19.08
C LYS A 736 -37.13 51.37 -18.52
N ALA A 737 -37.24 52.47 -19.26
CA ALA A 737 -36.63 53.78 -19.00
C ALA A 737 -37.24 54.50 -17.75
N PRO A 738 -36.62 55.57 -17.20
CA PRO A 738 -36.45 56.84 -17.93
C PRO A 738 -35.18 57.72 -17.65
N THR A 739 -34.95 58.64 -18.60
CA THR A 739 -34.40 60.02 -18.48
C THR A 739 -32.90 60.33 -18.20
N THR A 740 -32.30 60.95 -19.24
CA THR A 740 -31.47 62.19 -19.27
C THR A 740 -29.98 62.23 -18.84
N ALA A 741 -29.12 62.39 -19.87
CA ALA A 741 -28.17 63.52 -20.11
C ALA A 741 -26.65 63.44 -19.76
N SER A 742 -25.87 63.94 -20.75
CA SER A 742 -24.58 64.66 -20.65
C SER A 742 -23.21 63.93 -20.64
N GLU A 743 -22.61 63.84 -21.85
CA GLU A 743 -21.22 64.20 -22.26
C GLU A 743 -20.00 64.15 -21.29
N ALA A 744 -18.88 63.50 -21.69
CA ALA A 744 -17.62 64.15 -22.16
C ALA A 744 -16.30 63.31 -22.07
N ALA A 745 -15.60 63.19 -23.22
CA ALA A 745 -14.13 63.09 -23.51
C ALA A 745 -13.12 62.13 -22.78
N PRO A 746 -12.05 61.64 -23.47
CA PRO A 746 -11.08 60.64 -22.96
C PRO A 746 -9.64 61.15 -22.65
N GLN A 747 -8.81 60.33 -21.96
CA GLN A 747 -7.36 60.54 -21.69
C GLN A 747 -6.54 59.21 -21.81
N PRO A 748 -5.20 59.24 -22.06
CA PRO A 748 -4.39 58.11 -22.56
C PRO A 748 -3.51 57.37 -21.48
N PRO A 749 -2.77 56.27 -21.81
CA PRO A 749 -2.35 55.25 -20.84
C PRO A 749 -0.94 55.44 -20.19
N PRO A 750 -0.65 54.74 -19.07
CA PRO A 750 0.60 54.89 -18.29
C PRO A 750 1.75 53.95 -18.68
N THR A 751 2.98 54.28 -18.24
CA THR A 751 4.26 53.61 -18.55
C THR A 751 4.98 53.02 -17.31
N LYS A 752 5.97 52.14 -17.54
CA LYS A 752 6.76 51.39 -16.53
C LYS A 752 7.83 52.22 -15.79
N PRO A 753 8.23 51.83 -14.56
CA PRO A 753 9.52 52.20 -13.94
C PRO A 753 10.58 51.07 -13.94
N GLN A 754 11.83 51.42 -13.61
CA GLN A 754 13.07 50.62 -13.80
C GLN A 754 13.80 50.19 -12.50
N ILE A 755 14.82 49.34 -12.67
CA ILE A 755 15.77 48.80 -11.66
C ILE A 755 16.99 49.74 -11.47
N PRO A 756 17.55 49.89 -10.25
CA PRO A 756 18.85 50.54 -10.03
C PRO A 756 20.05 49.56 -9.91
N ARG A 757 21.25 50.02 -10.28
CA ARG A 757 22.55 49.30 -10.18
C ARG A 757 23.36 49.72 -8.92
N PRO A 758 24.35 48.92 -8.48
CA PRO A 758 25.33 49.32 -7.46
C PRO A 758 26.60 49.94 -8.05
N ASP A 759 27.34 50.74 -7.27
CA ASP A 759 28.69 51.21 -7.65
C ASP A 759 29.65 51.44 -6.45
N SER A 760 30.94 51.38 -6.79
CA SER A 760 32.25 51.51 -6.10
C SER A 760 32.47 52.29 -4.75
N GLY A 761 33.56 51.91 -4.03
CA GLY A 761 34.10 52.55 -2.79
C GLY A 761 35.15 53.67 -3.05
N PRO A 762 36.19 53.98 -2.18
CA PRO A 762 36.71 53.26 -0.99
C PRO A 762 37.26 54.08 0.25
N ARG A 763 37.43 53.42 1.43
CA ARG A 763 38.44 53.63 2.54
C ARG A 763 38.61 55.01 3.26
N PRO A 764 39.36 55.13 4.39
CA PRO A 764 39.44 54.29 5.62
C PRO A 764 39.43 55.11 6.95
N GLY A 765 39.34 54.47 8.14
CA GLY A 765 39.54 55.17 9.42
C GLY A 765 39.57 54.30 10.70
N SER A 766 40.51 54.58 11.60
CA SER A 766 40.66 54.07 12.99
C SER A 766 39.39 54.20 13.86
N GLY A 767 39.16 53.45 14.95
CA GLY A 767 39.99 52.52 15.72
C GLY A 767 39.33 52.21 17.10
N THR A 768 40.06 51.54 18.01
CA THR A 768 39.73 51.29 19.45
C THR A 768 38.48 50.44 19.82
N ARG A 769 38.75 49.22 20.34
CA ARG A 769 38.02 48.57 21.47
C ARG A 769 38.49 49.24 22.79
N PRO A 770 37.79 49.17 23.96
CA PRO A 770 37.23 47.95 24.61
C PRO A 770 35.95 48.23 25.47
N PRO A 771 35.59 47.49 26.55
CA PRO A 771 35.64 46.04 26.85
C PRO A 771 34.24 45.41 27.08
N ARG A 772 34.18 44.08 27.27
CA ARG A 772 33.02 43.37 27.84
C ARG A 772 32.97 43.48 29.37
N PRO A 773 31.79 43.38 30.01
CA PRO A 773 31.61 42.63 31.25
C PRO A 773 31.05 41.22 30.98
N LYS A 774 31.28 40.30 31.91
CA LYS A 774 30.70 38.95 31.93
C LYS A 774 29.39 38.96 32.72
N VAL A 775 28.37 38.24 32.24
CA VAL A 775 27.80 37.06 32.92
C VAL A 775 27.57 36.03 31.82
#